data_AF-A0A212K689-F1
#
_entry.id   AF-A0A212K689-F1
#
_cell.length_a   1.000
_cell.length_b   1.000
_cell.length_c   1.000
_cell.angle_alpha   90.00
_cell.angle_beta   90.00
_cell.angle_gamma   90.00
#
_symmetry.space_group_name_H-M   'P 1'
#
loop_
_entity.id
_entity.type
_entity.pdbx_description
1 polymer ?
#
loop_
_entity_poly.entity_id
_entity_poly.type
_entity_poly.pdbx_seq_one_letter_code
_entity_poly.pdbx_strand_id
1 'polypeptide(L)'
;MLQYNFKDKYYNQNGEDIERYYNTTFYSPTITGGKGTRLSPYRSNASLVGLTASGNQALILSSGNHGVSSSSMTHTFTKCINGHGIGKTIWSPAIYIPSGTTRTDVLFFRDITFGSSLISATAPNNAYRVNTYLYQCEISTDFRFVQSGYAGFPVSINRCKNRAIPTATLGTNSTSVNYSNNNAFIGINSTIGSIAGSLHTFEKCNLIVNQASLDTYKSNYYAFDNCNFRIGTETDYTPLTGTSAEELRDDFVARSTAAGLTMPPDITDYDMTLTLGRWIFTKNQIFEGLTWKGSEINLFEIPRFKLFGYSTSRGDKIAITTEKNVPASFAPNNSDSLGLDFASDSLSINSGIDITQKYNLYTDSKIIWLGGNMKLTSIDIPNDLPYQYGVLIDSIPGLLCDAGQEVAVIEPNEFYYVRSKNVNEASVKYNNVIYSSALSTRNNILKGVANFTSFSANTGEPVVYKINDVLNYNSIQLRIVNKIPEAEITSGSLQADYWYYVDYKNSNNVSGAIVYNGVSYGATDSFLAKSGISTYTAHSNLKLRRCWHKDFEFKTGIADEVFWQNEQKPLWIDVLPEDTRCLMLNNSEKTQEMQSSSGVYIASGHPDFYNSILGSSSIPVPAFPIKGAFMQIRIPITTINPV
;
A
#
# COMPACT_ATOMS: atom_id res chain seq x y z
N MET A 1 29.28 2.47 8.96
CA MET A 1 28.22 1.55 9.43
C MET A 1 26.95 2.00 8.75
N LEU A 2 26.28 1.15 7.98
CA LEU A 2 24.95 1.47 7.47
C LEU A 2 24.00 1.32 8.67
N GLN A 3 23.61 2.45 9.25
CA GLN A 3 22.68 2.50 10.36
C GLN A 3 21.26 2.50 9.76
N TYR A 4 20.53 1.41 10.01
CA TYR A 4 19.09 1.25 9.83
C TYR A 4 18.58 1.25 8.37
N ASN A 5 18.18 0.08 7.87
CA ASN A 5 17.43 -0.10 6.63
C ASN A 5 16.14 -0.85 6.98
N PHE A 6 14.97 -0.43 6.50
CA PHE A 6 13.72 -1.17 6.71
C PHE A 6 13.48 -2.27 5.67
N LYS A 7 14.51 -2.70 4.93
CA LYS A 7 14.49 -3.87 4.07
C LYS A 7 15.79 -4.66 4.18
N ASP A 8 15.66 -5.98 4.10
CA ASP A 8 16.82 -6.87 3.94
C ASP A 8 17.51 -6.65 2.59
N LYS A 9 16.69 -6.58 1.52
CA LYS A 9 17.12 -6.62 0.13
C LYS A 9 16.12 -5.90 -0.76
N TYR A 10 16.61 -5.37 -1.87
CA TYR A 10 15.78 -4.91 -2.98
C TYR A 10 15.83 -5.92 -4.11
N TYR A 11 14.69 -6.21 -4.73
CA TYR A 11 14.61 -7.24 -5.77
C TYR A 11 14.27 -6.64 -7.12
N ASN A 12 14.94 -7.13 -8.18
CA ASN A 12 14.62 -6.75 -9.55
C ASN A 12 13.30 -7.41 -10.01
N GLN A 13 12.89 -7.21 -11.26
CA GLN A 13 11.69 -7.78 -11.86
C GLN A 13 11.65 -9.33 -11.86
N ASN A 14 12.80 -9.99 -11.80
CA ASN A 14 12.92 -11.45 -11.75
C ASN A 14 12.94 -12.01 -10.32
N GLY A 15 12.89 -11.14 -9.30
CA GLY A 15 13.05 -11.55 -7.90
C GLY A 15 14.50 -11.75 -7.47
N GLU A 16 15.47 -11.25 -8.23
CA GLU A 16 16.89 -11.34 -7.91
C GLU A 16 17.33 -10.12 -7.09
N ASP A 17 18.23 -10.35 -6.14
CA ASP A 17 18.76 -9.30 -5.24
C ASP A 17 19.57 -8.24 -6.01
N ILE A 18 19.10 -7.00 -6.01
CA ILE A 18 19.68 -5.91 -6.78
C ILE A 18 21.13 -5.66 -6.39
N GLU A 19 21.45 -5.71 -5.09
CA GLU A 19 22.82 -5.42 -4.63
C GLU A 19 23.84 -6.48 -5.08
N ARG A 20 23.36 -7.67 -5.45
CA ARG A 20 24.20 -8.76 -5.97
C ARG A 20 24.40 -8.70 -7.48
N TYR A 21 23.41 -8.21 -8.23
CA TYR A 21 23.37 -8.32 -9.70
C TYR A 21 23.61 -7.00 -10.45
N TYR A 22 23.54 -5.87 -9.74
CA TYR A 22 23.74 -4.55 -10.32
C TYR A 22 25.09 -3.99 -9.91
N ASN A 23 25.83 -3.48 -10.89
CA ASN A 23 27.19 -2.98 -10.69
C ASN A 23 27.21 -1.66 -9.91
N THR A 24 26.08 -0.96 -9.87
CA THR A 24 25.95 0.31 -9.15
C THR A 24 24.53 0.51 -8.70
N THR A 25 24.34 0.74 -7.39
CA THR A 25 23.04 0.99 -6.77
C THR A 25 23.04 2.40 -6.16
N PHE A 26 22.01 3.16 -6.48
CA PHE A 26 21.80 4.52 -6.00
C PHE A 26 20.56 4.57 -5.13
N TYR A 27 20.65 5.26 -3.99
CA TYR A 27 19.53 5.52 -3.10
C TYR A 27 19.16 7.01 -3.20
N SER A 28 17.89 7.31 -3.49
CA SER A 28 17.42 8.68 -3.73
C SER A 28 17.19 9.50 -2.45
N PRO A 29 17.43 10.84 -2.44
CA PRO A 29 18.05 11.62 -3.50
C PRO A 29 19.34 12.34 -3.07
N THR A 30 20.31 12.34 -3.98
CA THR A 30 21.19 13.49 -4.19
C THR A 30 20.33 14.62 -4.76
N ILE A 31 19.89 15.55 -3.90
CA ILE A 31 18.93 16.61 -4.24
C ILE A 31 19.65 17.74 -4.99
N THR A 32 19.22 18.04 -6.22
CA THR A 32 19.32 19.41 -6.75
C THR A 32 18.00 20.11 -6.42
N GLY A 33 18.04 21.13 -5.57
CA GLY A 33 16.85 21.84 -5.11
C GLY A 33 16.10 22.53 -6.26
N GLY A 34 14.84 22.91 -6.01
CA GLY A 34 14.05 23.69 -6.94
C GLY A 34 12.83 24.31 -6.26
N LYS A 35 11.95 24.94 -7.03
CA LYS A 35 10.87 25.80 -6.51
C LYS A 35 9.51 25.13 -6.75
N GLY A 36 8.92 24.56 -5.70
CA GLY A 36 7.51 24.15 -5.67
C GLY A 36 6.66 25.05 -4.79
N THR A 37 5.34 24.92 -4.84
CA THR A 37 4.39 25.55 -3.91
C THR A 37 3.48 24.48 -3.31
N ARG A 38 2.66 24.83 -2.30
CA ARG A 38 1.61 23.91 -1.83
C ARG A 38 0.70 23.45 -2.96
N LEU A 39 0.35 24.33 -3.90
CA LEU A 39 -0.52 23.98 -5.04
C LEU A 39 0.24 23.25 -6.17
N SER A 40 1.58 23.30 -6.17
CA SER A 40 2.44 22.65 -7.15
C SER A 40 3.72 22.14 -6.48
N PRO A 41 3.63 21.06 -5.69
CA PRO A 41 4.73 20.61 -4.82
C PRO A 41 5.99 20.26 -5.62
N TYR A 42 7.14 20.59 -5.05
CA TYR A 42 8.44 20.28 -5.67
C TYR A 42 8.65 18.76 -5.69
N ARG A 43 9.18 18.25 -6.81
CA ARG A 43 9.53 16.83 -6.99
C ARG A 43 11.02 16.68 -6.68
N SER A 44 11.41 15.64 -5.94
CA SER A 44 12.84 15.34 -5.74
C SER A 44 13.47 15.07 -7.11
N ASN A 45 14.44 15.90 -7.50
CA ASN A 45 15.17 15.67 -8.74
C ASN A 45 16.32 14.69 -8.47
N ALA A 46 16.12 13.42 -8.79
CA ALA A 46 17.22 12.46 -8.87
C ALA A 46 17.84 12.58 -10.27
N SER A 47 19.09 13.00 -10.33
CA SER A 47 19.79 13.13 -11.59
C SER A 47 20.39 11.79 -12.01
N LEU A 48 20.04 11.29 -13.20
CA LEU A 48 20.75 10.15 -13.81
C LEU A 48 22.13 10.56 -14.36
N VAL A 49 22.57 11.82 -14.18
CA VAL A 49 23.80 12.37 -14.77
C VAL A 49 25.07 11.75 -14.16
N GLY A 50 24.99 11.09 -13.00
CA GLY A 50 26.09 10.28 -12.45
C GLY A 50 26.22 8.86 -13.05
N LEU A 51 25.32 8.48 -13.97
CA LEU A 51 25.18 7.11 -14.49
C LEU A 51 25.80 6.90 -15.87
N THR A 52 26.89 7.61 -16.17
CA THR A 52 27.52 7.65 -17.50
C THR A 52 28.28 6.37 -17.87
N ALA A 53 28.45 5.41 -16.96
CA ALA A 53 29.13 4.14 -17.23
C ALA A 53 28.19 3.08 -17.84
N SER A 54 28.70 2.32 -18.81
CA SER A 54 28.05 1.10 -19.34
C SER A 54 27.79 0.06 -18.23
N GLY A 55 26.64 -0.63 -18.26
CA GLY A 55 26.38 -1.77 -17.38
C GLY A 55 24.97 -1.83 -16.77
N ASN A 56 24.81 -2.72 -15.79
CA ASN A 56 23.58 -2.88 -15.00
C ASN A 56 23.59 -1.90 -13.83
N GLN A 57 22.65 -0.96 -13.80
CA GLN A 57 22.51 0.04 -12.72
C GLN A 57 21.13 -0.03 -12.08
N ALA A 58 21.06 0.21 -10.76
CA ALA A 58 19.81 0.26 -10.03
C ALA A 58 19.63 1.60 -9.30
N LEU A 59 18.41 2.12 -9.32
CA LEU A 59 17.98 3.30 -8.59
C LEU A 59 16.84 2.89 -7.66
N ILE A 60 17.08 3.04 -6.36
CA ILE A 60 16.11 2.79 -5.29
C ILE A 60 15.55 4.13 -4.82
N LEU A 61 14.24 4.29 -4.98
CA LEU A 61 13.51 5.50 -4.65
C LEU A 61 12.73 5.32 -3.35
N SER A 62 12.80 6.34 -2.49
CA SER A 62 11.99 6.45 -1.27
C SER A 62 10.50 6.71 -1.59
N SER A 63 9.67 6.80 -0.55
CA SER A 63 8.31 7.32 -0.71
C SER A 63 8.32 8.77 -1.21
N GLY A 64 7.24 9.19 -1.87
CA GLY A 64 7.05 10.55 -2.40
C GLY A 64 7.21 10.69 -3.90
N ASN A 65 7.23 11.95 -4.37
CA ASN A 65 7.21 12.28 -5.80
C ASN A 65 8.62 12.59 -6.33
N HIS A 66 9.08 11.76 -7.26
CA HIS A 66 10.41 11.83 -7.86
C HIS A 66 10.34 12.29 -9.32
N GLY A 67 11.13 13.31 -9.61
CA GLY A 67 11.50 13.74 -10.95
C GLY A 67 12.89 13.22 -11.29
N VAL A 68 13.02 12.47 -12.37
CA VAL A 68 14.30 12.05 -12.92
C VAL A 68 14.42 12.44 -14.38
N SER A 69 15.08 13.58 -14.63
CA SER A 69 15.50 13.92 -15.98
C SER A 69 16.80 13.19 -16.30
N SER A 70 16.81 12.40 -17.38
CA SER A 70 18.06 12.01 -18.02
C SER A 70 18.35 12.92 -19.19
N SER A 71 19.59 13.37 -19.30
CA SER A 71 20.14 13.94 -20.52
C SER A 71 21.54 13.34 -20.72
N SER A 72 21.79 12.80 -21.91
CA SER A 72 23.03 12.12 -22.34
C SER A 72 23.22 10.70 -21.78
N MET A 73 23.02 9.71 -22.65
CA MET A 73 23.52 8.34 -22.44
C MET A 73 24.21 7.93 -23.74
N THR A 74 25.51 7.66 -23.71
CA THR A 74 26.33 7.29 -24.89
C THR A 74 26.59 5.78 -24.99
N HIS A 75 26.09 4.97 -24.04
CA HIS A 75 26.38 3.54 -23.91
C HIS A 75 25.11 2.70 -23.73
N THR A 76 25.16 1.42 -24.11
CA THR A 76 24.12 0.41 -23.80
C THR A 76 23.97 0.25 -22.29
N PHE A 77 22.73 0.21 -21.79
CA PHE A 77 22.45 0.05 -20.37
C PHE A 77 21.24 -0.84 -20.08
N THR A 78 21.26 -1.43 -18.89
CA THR A 78 20.08 -1.99 -18.21
C THR A 78 19.88 -1.22 -16.92
N LYS A 79 18.73 -0.57 -16.76
CA LYS A 79 18.40 0.19 -15.55
C LYS A 79 17.20 -0.39 -14.85
N CYS A 80 17.35 -0.63 -13.55
CA CYS A 80 16.28 -1.00 -12.65
C CYS A 80 15.92 0.21 -11.79
N ILE A 81 14.66 0.63 -11.83
CA ILE A 81 14.14 1.75 -11.05
C ILE A 81 13.07 1.16 -10.14
N ASN A 82 13.42 1.02 -8.86
CA ASN A 82 12.55 0.44 -7.85
C ASN A 82 12.06 1.52 -6.91
N GLY A 83 10.75 1.60 -6.76
CA GLY A 83 10.13 2.38 -5.70
C GLY A 83 10.02 1.59 -4.41
N HIS A 84 9.60 2.29 -3.37
CA HIS A 84 9.27 1.70 -2.09
C HIS A 84 7.94 0.92 -2.17
N GLY A 85 6.99 1.36 -3.00
CA GLY A 85 5.72 0.67 -3.18
C GLY A 85 4.77 1.43 -4.12
N ILE A 86 3.82 0.69 -4.70
CA ILE A 86 2.67 1.25 -5.42
C ILE A 86 1.91 2.20 -4.48
N GLY A 87 1.52 3.38 -4.97
CA GLY A 87 0.86 4.45 -4.23
C GLY A 87 1.81 5.27 -3.34
N LYS A 88 2.97 4.70 -2.97
CA LYS A 88 3.95 5.33 -2.07
C LYS A 88 5.02 6.11 -2.83
N THR A 89 5.58 5.53 -3.90
CA THR A 89 6.60 6.19 -4.74
C THR A 89 5.97 6.62 -6.05
N ILE A 90 5.81 7.94 -6.22
CA ILE A 90 5.25 8.53 -7.43
C ILE A 90 6.40 8.93 -8.35
N TRP A 91 6.41 8.37 -9.55
CA TRP A 91 7.31 8.74 -10.62
C TRP A 91 6.58 9.70 -11.57
N SER A 92 7.13 10.91 -11.74
CA SER A 92 6.58 11.90 -12.68
C SER A 92 7.59 12.62 -13.60
N PRO A 93 8.68 12.01 -14.11
CA PRO A 93 9.58 12.71 -15.00
C PRO A 93 9.38 12.54 -16.49
N ALA A 94 10.14 13.38 -17.21
CA ALA A 94 10.50 13.21 -18.60
C ALA A 94 11.84 12.47 -18.72
N ILE A 95 11.84 11.27 -19.27
CA ILE A 95 13.08 10.62 -19.71
C ILE A 95 13.33 11.08 -21.15
N TYR A 96 14.42 11.82 -21.38
CA TYR A 96 14.87 12.20 -22.71
C TYR A 96 16.11 11.39 -23.09
N ILE A 97 16.01 10.61 -24.15
CA ILE A 97 17.15 9.83 -24.64
C ILE A 97 17.65 10.44 -25.95
N PRO A 98 18.83 11.08 -25.97
CA PRO A 98 19.38 11.71 -27.17
C PRO A 98 19.84 10.67 -28.20
N SER A 99 19.91 11.12 -29.46
CA SER A 99 20.34 10.35 -30.62
C SER A 99 21.70 9.67 -30.45
N GLY A 100 21.83 8.42 -30.88
CA GLY A 100 23.08 7.66 -30.89
C GLY A 100 23.11 6.58 -31.98
N THR A 101 24.25 5.88 -32.11
CA THR A 101 24.42 4.72 -32.99
C THR A 101 23.63 3.50 -32.50
N THR A 102 23.42 2.50 -33.37
CA THR A 102 22.70 1.23 -33.15
C THR A 102 22.88 0.66 -31.73
N ARG A 103 21.81 0.61 -30.92
CA ARG A 103 21.86 0.10 -29.53
C ARG A 103 20.47 -0.30 -29.01
N THR A 104 20.45 -1.18 -28.00
CA THR A 104 19.25 -1.65 -27.29
C THR A 104 19.37 -1.30 -25.82
N ASP A 105 18.56 -0.37 -25.34
CA ASP A 105 18.51 0.02 -23.94
C ASP A 105 17.33 -0.65 -23.23
N VAL A 106 17.48 -0.97 -21.94
CA VAL A 106 16.42 -1.62 -21.16
C VAL A 106 16.13 -0.87 -19.87
N LEU A 107 14.84 -0.56 -19.66
CA LEU A 107 14.31 0.07 -18.45
C LEU A 107 13.36 -0.90 -17.76
N PHE A 108 13.64 -1.20 -16.49
CA PHE A 108 12.77 -1.94 -15.59
C PHE A 108 12.25 -0.98 -14.53
N PHE A 109 10.93 -0.95 -14.37
CA PHE A 109 10.27 -0.24 -13.29
C PHE A 109 9.51 -1.22 -12.42
N ARG A 110 9.63 -1.04 -11.10
CA ARG A 110 8.94 -1.88 -10.13
C ARG A 110 8.53 -1.09 -8.89
N ASP A 111 7.39 -1.44 -8.32
CA ASP A 111 6.88 -0.91 -7.05
C ASP A 111 6.73 0.63 -7.07
N ILE A 112 6.23 1.17 -8.19
CA ILE A 112 6.10 2.62 -8.48
C ILE A 112 4.70 2.94 -9.00
N THR A 113 4.19 4.12 -8.65
CA THR A 113 3.05 4.74 -9.33
C THR A 113 3.53 5.76 -10.36
N PHE A 114 3.21 5.53 -11.63
CA PHE A 114 3.37 6.49 -12.70
C PHE A 114 2.29 7.57 -12.58
N GLY A 115 2.71 8.77 -12.18
CA GLY A 115 1.91 9.98 -12.35
C GLY A 115 2.01 10.50 -13.78
N SER A 116 1.84 11.82 -13.98
CA SER A 116 2.01 12.47 -15.28
C SER A 116 3.47 12.35 -15.75
N SER A 117 3.76 11.32 -16.55
CA SER A 117 5.11 11.01 -17.01
C SER A 117 5.18 10.96 -18.53
N LEU A 118 6.33 11.35 -19.07
CA LEU A 118 6.62 11.29 -20.49
C LEU A 118 7.90 10.50 -20.68
N ILE A 119 7.87 9.43 -21.46
CA ILE A 119 9.10 8.82 -21.95
C ILE A 119 9.25 9.22 -23.41
N SER A 120 10.28 10.02 -23.69
CA SER A 120 10.56 10.55 -25.02
C SER A 120 11.92 10.06 -25.52
N ALA A 121 11.92 9.44 -26.68
CA ALA A 121 13.14 9.00 -27.36
C ALA A 121 13.25 9.66 -28.75
N THR A 122 14.40 10.27 -29.04
CA THR A 122 14.67 10.85 -30.36
C THR A 122 15.66 9.96 -31.09
N ALA A 123 15.22 9.25 -32.14
CA ALA A 123 16.03 8.30 -32.89
C ALA A 123 16.14 8.69 -34.37
N PRO A 124 17.29 9.18 -34.85
CA PRO A 124 17.44 9.59 -36.24
C PRO A 124 17.56 8.42 -37.25
N ASN A 125 17.65 7.16 -36.80
CA ASN A 125 17.81 5.97 -37.67
C ASN A 125 17.04 4.73 -37.17
N ASN A 126 16.88 3.71 -38.03
CA ASN A 126 16.06 2.50 -37.81
C ASN A 126 16.65 1.50 -36.77
N ALA A 127 17.80 1.78 -36.19
CA ALA A 127 18.61 0.78 -35.48
C ALA A 127 18.60 0.93 -33.94
N TYR A 128 17.74 1.80 -33.39
CA TYR A 128 17.70 2.11 -31.96
C TYR A 128 16.43 1.59 -31.28
N ARG A 129 16.56 0.81 -30.20
CA ARG A 129 15.40 0.29 -29.44
C ARG A 129 15.55 0.56 -27.95
N VAL A 130 14.45 0.94 -27.30
CA VAL A 130 14.35 1.05 -25.85
C VAL A 130 13.22 0.15 -25.40
N ASN A 131 13.55 -0.91 -24.66
CA ASN A 131 12.58 -1.84 -24.12
C ASN A 131 12.22 -1.39 -22.70
N THR A 132 10.93 -1.13 -22.47
CA THR A 132 10.45 -0.71 -21.14
C THR A 132 9.55 -1.79 -20.55
N TYR A 133 9.85 -2.17 -19.31
CA TYR A 133 9.11 -3.18 -18.57
C TYR A 133 8.57 -2.57 -17.29
N LEU A 134 7.26 -2.64 -17.11
CA LEU A 134 6.54 -2.19 -15.93
C LEU A 134 6.04 -3.44 -15.18
N TYR A 135 6.46 -3.60 -13.93
CA TYR A 135 6.11 -4.77 -13.12
C TYR A 135 5.66 -4.34 -11.72
N GLN A 136 4.48 -4.79 -11.24
CA GLN A 136 3.97 -4.35 -9.93
C GLN A 136 3.99 -2.82 -9.81
N CYS A 137 3.38 -2.14 -10.78
CA CYS A 137 3.27 -0.69 -10.80
C CYS A 137 1.80 -0.25 -10.84
N GLU A 138 1.57 1.05 -10.68
CA GLU A 138 0.30 1.69 -11.00
C GLU A 138 0.48 2.72 -12.10
N ILE A 139 -0.42 2.73 -13.07
CA ILE A 139 -0.52 3.76 -14.12
C ILE A 139 -1.75 4.60 -13.80
N SER A 140 -1.53 5.72 -13.12
CA SER A 140 -2.61 6.54 -12.54
C SER A 140 -3.21 7.55 -13.52
N THR A 141 -2.41 8.02 -14.48
CA THR A 141 -2.79 9.02 -15.47
C THR A 141 -2.30 8.62 -16.86
N ASP A 142 -2.76 9.32 -17.90
CA ASP A 142 -2.27 9.17 -19.27
C ASP A 142 -0.75 9.23 -19.31
N PHE A 143 -0.15 8.07 -19.53
CA PHE A 143 1.27 7.91 -19.70
C PHE A 143 1.58 7.93 -21.19
N ARG A 144 2.47 8.84 -21.61
CA ARG A 144 2.79 9.04 -23.03
C ARG A 144 4.17 8.52 -23.35
N PHE A 145 4.23 7.67 -24.38
CA PHE A 145 5.46 7.33 -25.06
C PHE A 145 5.52 8.12 -26.36
N VAL A 146 6.54 8.97 -26.49
CA VAL A 146 6.75 9.79 -27.68
C VAL A 146 8.06 9.38 -28.33
N GLN A 147 7.99 9.02 -29.60
CA GLN A 147 9.19 8.75 -30.38
C GLN A 147 9.15 9.48 -31.73
N SER A 148 10.25 10.15 -32.05
CA SER A 148 10.52 10.64 -33.40
C SER A 148 11.55 9.72 -34.06
N GLY A 149 11.18 9.01 -35.14
CA GLY A 149 12.07 8.10 -35.88
C GLY A 149 11.39 6.81 -36.34
N TYR A 150 12.19 5.87 -36.86
CA TYR A 150 11.72 4.65 -37.55
C TYR A 150 11.70 3.36 -36.72
N ALA A 151 12.29 3.35 -35.52
CA ALA A 151 12.41 2.14 -34.70
C ALA A 151 11.35 2.09 -33.58
N GLY A 152 10.97 0.91 -33.09
CA GLY A 152 9.89 0.76 -32.09
C GLY A 152 10.32 0.89 -30.63
N PHE A 153 9.38 1.30 -29.77
CA PHE A 153 9.53 1.42 -28.31
C PHE A 153 8.63 0.39 -27.59
N PRO A 154 8.96 -0.91 -27.56
CA PRO A 154 8.07 -1.90 -26.96
C PRO A 154 7.94 -1.65 -25.45
N VAL A 155 6.70 -1.58 -24.98
CA VAL A 155 6.36 -1.45 -23.57
C VAL A 155 5.67 -2.72 -23.15
N SER A 156 6.17 -3.38 -22.11
CA SER A 156 5.52 -4.54 -21.51
C SER A 156 4.99 -4.16 -20.13
N ILE A 157 3.70 -4.38 -19.91
CA ILE A 157 3.01 -4.07 -18.66
C ILE A 157 2.55 -5.38 -18.03
N ASN A 158 3.04 -5.69 -16.84
CA ASN A 158 2.79 -6.97 -16.17
C ASN A 158 2.45 -6.73 -14.69
N ARG A 159 1.41 -7.38 -14.17
CA ARG A 159 1.01 -7.24 -12.76
C ARG A 159 0.88 -5.79 -12.31
N CYS A 160 0.31 -4.93 -13.14
CA CYS A 160 0.11 -3.52 -12.83
C CYS A 160 -1.37 -3.19 -12.59
N LYS A 161 -1.61 -2.14 -11.79
CA LYS A 161 -2.89 -1.43 -11.71
C LYS A 161 -2.95 -0.38 -12.81
N ASN A 162 -3.98 -0.39 -13.65
CA ASN A 162 -4.11 0.51 -14.79
C ASN A 162 -5.40 1.33 -14.63
N ARG A 163 -5.26 2.61 -14.29
CA ARG A 163 -6.37 3.58 -14.26
C ARG A 163 -6.47 4.41 -15.55
N ALA A 164 -5.43 4.32 -16.37
CA ALA A 164 -5.39 4.86 -17.71
C ALA A 164 -4.79 3.82 -18.66
N ILE A 165 -5.16 3.91 -19.93
CA ILE A 165 -4.54 3.15 -21.02
C ILE A 165 -3.39 4.02 -21.56
N PRO A 166 -2.11 3.65 -21.39
CA PRO A 166 -1.01 4.40 -21.96
C PRO A 166 -1.19 4.63 -23.45
N THR A 167 -0.92 5.86 -23.88
CA THR A 167 -0.98 6.23 -25.29
C THR A 167 0.44 6.32 -25.82
N ALA A 168 0.68 5.74 -26.99
CA ALA A 168 1.94 5.90 -27.69
C ALA A 168 1.68 6.75 -28.95
N THR A 169 2.32 7.91 -29.03
CA THR A 169 2.22 8.80 -30.20
C THR A 169 3.47 8.67 -31.02
N LEU A 170 3.31 8.44 -32.33
CA LEU A 170 4.41 8.16 -33.23
C LEU A 170 4.42 9.06 -34.45
N GLY A 171 5.64 9.31 -34.94
CA GLY A 171 5.86 9.47 -36.37
C GLY A 171 5.82 8.10 -37.07
N THR A 172 4.87 7.92 -37.99
CA THR A 172 4.84 6.91 -39.07
C THR A 172 4.84 5.39 -38.78
N ASN A 173 5.27 4.87 -37.62
CA ASN A 173 5.20 3.42 -37.28
C ASN A 173 4.46 3.21 -35.94
N SER A 174 3.92 2.03 -35.64
CA SER A 174 3.14 1.74 -34.41
C SER A 174 3.98 1.22 -33.24
N THR A 175 3.74 1.72 -32.02
CA THR A 175 4.36 1.29 -30.77
C THR A 175 3.42 0.27 -30.17
N SER A 176 3.91 -0.94 -29.92
CA SER A 176 3.11 -1.95 -29.23
C SER A 176 3.23 -1.76 -27.71
N VAL A 177 2.17 -1.22 -27.11
CA VAL A 177 1.93 -1.39 -25.68
C VAL A 177 1.36 -2.79 -25.51
N ASN A 178 2.16 -3.67 -24.91
CA ASN A 178 1.79 -5.08 -24.70
C ASN A 178 1.46 -5.29 -23.23
N TYR A 179 0.20 -5.55 -22.95
CA TYR A 179 -0.20 -6.05 -21.64
C TYR A 179 0.11 -7.55 -21.58
N SER A 180 0.98 -7.93 -20.64
CA SER A 180 1.18 -9.33 -20.23
C SER A 180 0.02 -9.76 -19.34
N ASN A 181 -0.04 -11.04 -18.96
CA ASN A 181 -1.09 -11.54 -18.08
C ASN A 181 -1.16 -10.81 -16.73
N ASN A 182 -2.27 -10.98 -16.01
CA ASN A 182 -2.38 -10.57 -14.60
C ASN A 182 -2.36 -9.06 -14.35
N ASN A 183 -2.90 -8.23 -15.25
CA ASN A 183 -3.11 -6.81 -14.96
C ASN A 183 -4.48 -6.56 -14.29
N ALA A 184 -4.58 -5.49 -13.51
CA ALA A 184 -5.84 -4.94 -13.04
C ALA A 184 -6.14 -3.64 -13.79
N PHE A 185 -7.36 -3.48 -14.28
CA PHE A 185 -7.86 -2.29 -14.96
C PHE A 185 -8.99 -1.70 -14.13
N ILE A 186 -8.88 -0.43 -13.74
CA ILE A 186 -9.76 0.19 -12.74
C ILE A 186 -10.29 1.50 -13.31
N GLY A 187 -11.61 1.59 -13.51
CA GLY A 187 -12.25 2.83 -13.97
C GLY A 187 -11.91 3.25 -15.40
N ILE A 188 -11.38 2.36 -16.24
CA ILE A 188 -10.98 2.70 -17.61
C ILE A 188 -12.15 2.66 -18.58
N ASN A 189 -12.00 3.39 -19.68
CA ASN A 189 -12.87 3.29 -20.86
C ASN A 189 -12.06 2.65 -22.01
N SER A 190 -12.44 1.45 -22.47
CA SER A 190 -11.69 0.77 -23.53
C SER A 190 -12.53 -0.29 -24.27
N THR A 191 -12.00 -0.78 -25.38
CA THR A 191 -12.51 -1.97 -26.08
C THR A 191 -11.76 -3.20 -25.58
N ILE A 192 -12.48 -4.25 -25.17
CA ILE A 192 -11.84 -5.46 -24.60
C ILE A 192 -10.80 -6.05 -25.55
N GLY A 193 -11.11 -6.19 -26.85
CA GLY A 193 -10.17 -6.73 -27.84
C GLY A 193 -8.89 -5.91 -28.07
N SER A 194 -8.80 -4.68 -27.55
CA SER A 194 -7.57 -3.87 -27.62
C SER A 194 -6.59 -4.14 -26.47
N ILE A 195 -7.02 -4.87 -25.44
CA ILE A 195 -6.22 -5.22 -24.27
C ILE A 195 -5.75 -6.66 -24.46
N ALA A 196 -4.51 -6.79 -24.92
CA ALA A 196 -3.86 -8.09 -25.08
C ALA A 196 -3.60 -8.76 -23.72
N GLY A 197 -3.44 -10.10 -23.71
CA GLY A 197 -3.16 -10.85 -22.49
C GLY A 197 -4.40 -11.45 -21.84
N SER A 198 -4.16 -12.23 -20.78
CA SER A 198 -5.17 -13.01 -20.06
C SER A 198 -5.05 -12.77 -18.55
N LEU A 199 -6.02 -13.29 -17.79
CA LEU A 199 -6.07 -13.21 -16.33
C LEU A 199 -6.19 -11.77 -15.80
N HIS A 200 -6.84 -10.90 -16.56
CA HIS A 200 -7.08 -9.52 -16.16
C HIS A 200 -8.31 -9.39 -15.27
N THR A 201 -8.25 -8.44 -14.33
CA THR A 201 -9.43 -7.92 -13.66
C THR A 201 -9.82 -6.59 -14.28
N PHE A 202 -11.13 -6.38 -14.44
CA PHE A 202 -11.73 -5.11 -14.83
C PHE A 202 -12.67 -4.69 -13.71
N GLU A 203 -12.37 -3.59 -13.05
CA GLU A 203 -13.15 -3.06 -11.92
C GLU A 203 -13.73 -1.70 -12.32
N LYS A 204 -15.05 -1.53 -12.20
CA LYS A 204 -15.74 -0.25 -12.46
C LYS A 204 -15.44 0.36 -13.83
N CYS A 205 -15.17 -0.48 -14.83
CA CYS A 205 -14.78 -0.04 -16.17
C CYS A 205 -16.00 0.18 -17.08
N ASN A 206 -15.84 1.00 -18.11
CA ASN A 206 -16.78 1.08 -19.23
C ASN A 206 -16.17 0.40 -20.46
N LEU A 207 -16.71 -0.75 -20.86
CA LEU A 207 -16.11 -1.64 -21.84
C LEU A 207 -16.94 -1.76 -23.11
N ILE A 208 -16.29 -1.58 -24.26
CA ILE A 208 -16.89 -1.85 -25.57
C ILE A 208 -16.64 -3.31 -25.93
N VAL A 209 -17.72 -4.00 -26.31
CA VAL A 209 -17.70 -5.39 -26.76
C VAL A 209 -18.13 -5.45 -28.21
N ASN A 210 -17.27 -6.00 -29.06
CA ASN A 210 -17.54 -6.28 -30.46
C ASN A 210 -17.20 -7.74 -30.79
N GLN A 211 -17.42 -8.18 -32.03
CA GLN A 211 -17.12 -9.55 -32.43
C GLN A 211 -15.65 -9.91 -32.18
N ALA A 212 -14.70 -9.02 -32.49
CA ALA A 212 -13.28 -9.25 -32.21
C ALA A 212 -12.99 -9.47 -30.71
N SER A 213 -13.73 -8.80 -29.82
CA SER A 213 -13.62 -9.02 -28.37
C SER A 213 -14.04 -10.44 -27.99
N LEU A 214 -15.14 -10.94 -28.57
CA LEU A 214 -15.60 -12.31 -28.36
C LEU A 214 -14.69 -13.35 -29.02
N ASP A 215 -14.05 -13.02 -30.14
CA ASP A 215 -13.13 -13.93 -30.81
C ASP A 215 -11.87 -14.18 -29.95
N THR A 216 -11.44 -13.19 -29.15
CA THR A 216 -10.32 -13.34 -28.20
C THR A 216 -10.64 -14.22 -26.97
N TYR A 217 -11.93 -14.46 -26.68
CA TYR A 217 -12.37 -15.28 -25.55
C TYR A 217 -11.69 -16.66 -25.49
N LYS A 218 -11.47 -17.29 -26.67
CA LYS A 218 -10.87 -18.64 -26.76
C LYS A 218 -9.44 -18.72 -26.26
N SER A 219 -8.77 -17.59 -26.01
CA SER A 219 -7.40 -17.56 -25.49
C SER A 219 -7.30 -16.94 -24.10
N ASN A 220 -8.36 -16.26 -23.62
CA ASN A 220 -8.26 -15.35 -22.48
C ASN A 220 -9.31 -15.61 -21.40
N TYR A 221 -8.86 -15.58 -20.15
CA TYR A 221 -9.70 -15.57 -18.95
C TYR A 221 -9.76 -14.14 -18.43
N TYR A 222 -10.95 -13.64 -18.12
CA TYR A 222 -11.15 -12.29 -17.56
C TYR A 222 -12.15 -12.31 -16.41
N ALA A 223 -11.97 -11.39 -15.46
CA ALA A 223 -12.93 -11.11 -14.41
C ALA A 223 -13.41 -9.66 -14.52
N PHE A 224 -14.72 -9.46 -14.56
CA PHE A 224 -15.38 -8.16 -14.64
C PHE A 224 -16.17 -7.92 -13.36
N ASP A 225 -15.85 -6.87 -12.63
CA ASP A 225 -16.54 -6.47 -11.41
C ASP A 225 -17.10 -5.05 -11.55
N ASN A 226 -18.40 -4.88 -11.35
CA ASN A 226 -19.09 -3.59 -11.46
C ASN A 226 -18.84 -2.84 -12.78
N CYS A 227 -18.62 -3.55 -13.88
CA CYS A 227 -18.39 -2.93 -15.19
C CYS A 227 -19.72 -2.59 -15.89
N ASN A 228 -19.69 -1.51 -16.68
CA ASN A 228 -20.72 -1.19 -17.65
C ASN A 228 -20.24 -1.60 -19.05
N PHE A 229 -21.17 -2.06 -19.87
CA PHE A 229 -20.87 -2.56 -21.20
C PHE A 229 -21.64 -1.78 -22.27
N ARG A 230 -20.97 -1.56 -23.40
CA ARG A 230 -21.58 -1.16 -24.66
C ARG A 230 -21.31 -2.25 -25.68
N ILE A 231 -22.33 -3.05 -25.98
CA ILE A 231 -22.24 -4.31 -26.72
C ILE A 231 -22.76 -4.13 -28.14
N GLY A 232 -21.91 -4.45 -29.13
CA GLY A 232 -22.25 -4.39 -30.55
C GLY A 232 -22.67 -2.98 -30.98
N THR A 233 -23.96 -2.83 -31.26
CA THR A 233 -24.58 -1.60 -31.77
C THR A 233 -25.23 -0.72 -30.69
N GLU A 234 -25.14 -1.10 -29.41
CA GLU A 234 -25.59 -0.28 -28.29
C GLU A 234 -24.92 1.11 -28.29
N THR A 235 -25.65 2.16 -27.92
CA THR A 235 -25.15 3.55 -27.91
C THR A 235 -24.45 3.91 -26.61
N ASP A 236 -24.98 3.43 -25.50
CA ASP A 236 -24.61 3.82 -24.14
C ASP A 236 -23.98 2.67 -23.37
N TYR A 237 -23.18 3.01 -22.36
CA TYR A 237 -22.68 2.02 -21.42
C TYR A 237 -23.74 1.74 -20.36
N THR A 238 -24.15 0.47 -20.26
CA THR A 238 -25.14 0.05 -19.27
C THR A 238 -24.61 -1.13 -18.43
N PRO A 239 -24.89 -1.15 -17.12
CA PRO A 239 -24.51 -2.26 -16.25
C PRO A 239 -25.26 -3.54 -16.64
N LEU A 240 -24.70 -4.69 -16.29
CA LEU A 240 -25.41 -5.96 -16.42
C LEU A 240 -26.49 -6.12 -15.34
N THR A 241 -27.61 -6.71 -15.74
CA THR A 241 -28.73 -7.03 -14.86
C THR A 241 -28.47 -8.36 -14.13
N GLY A 242 -28.85 -8.45 -12.86
CA GLY A 242 -28.61 -9.62 -12.02
C GLY A 242 -27.76 -9.33 -10.78
N THR A 243 -27.60 -10.34 -9.94
CA THR A 243 -26.89 -10.29 -8.66
C THR A 243 -25.86 -11.39 -8.49
N SER A 244 -26.07 -12.57 -9.09
CA SER A 244 -25.11 -13.67 -9.13
C SER A 244 -24.25 -13.64 -10.39
N ALA A 245 -23.11 -14.34 -10.38
CA ALA A 245 -22.27 -14.45 -11.58
C ALA A 245 -22.98 -15.12 -12.76
N GLU A 246 -23.93 -16.02 -12.48
CA GLU A 246 -24.74 -16.68 -13.51
C GLU A 246 -25.73 -15.71 -14.16
N GLU A 247 -26.52 -14.97 -13.35
CA GLU A 247 -27.48 -13.99 -13.86
C GLU A 247 -26.81 -12.91 -14.71
N LEU A 248 -25.65 -12.42 -14.25
CA LEU A 248 -24.88 -11.40 -14.97
C LEU A 248 -24.33 -11.93 -16.29
N ARG A 249 -23.85 -13.19 -16.32
CA ARG A 249 -23.38 -13.84 -17.54
C ARG A 249 -24.51 -14.02 -18.55
N ASP A 250 -25.68 -14.46 -18.10
CA ASP A 250 -26.84 -14.68 -18.96
C ASP A 250 -27.36 -13.35 -19.55
N ASP A 251 -27.38 -12.26 -18.77
CA ASP A 251 -27.70 -10.92 -19.28
C ASP A 251 -26.70 -10.47 -20.36
N PHE A 252 -25.40 -10.70 -20.13
CA PHE A 252 -24.36 -10.38 -21.11
C PHE A 252 -24.54 -11.17 -22.43
N VAL A 253 -24.82 -12.47 -22.34
CA VAL A 253 -25.05 -13.34 -23.50
C VAL A 253 -26.31 -12.93 -24.27
N ALA A 254 -27.40 -12.63 -23.55
CA ALA A 254 -28.66 -12.18 -24.13
C ALA A 254 -28.48 -10.85 -24.88
N ARG A 255 -27.84 -9.87 -24.24
CA ARG A 255 -27.53 -8.56 -24.86
C ARG A 255 -26.62 -8.69 -26.08
N SER A 256 -25.61 -9.55 -26.01
CA SER A 256 -24.70 -9.77 -27.14
C SER A 256 -25.39 -10.42 -28.33
N THR A 257 -26.28 -11.38 -28.08
CA THR A 257 -27.08 -12.03 -29.13
C THR A 257 -28.07 -11.04 -29.74
N ALA A 258 -28.74 -10.23 -28.93
CA ALA A 258 -29.66 -9.18 -29.39
C ALA A 258 -28.94 -8.11 -30.24
N ALA A 259 -27.68 -7.81 -29.93
CA ALA A 259 -26.82 -6.93 -30.71
C ALA A 259 -26.27 -7.57 -32.00
N GLY A 260 -26.64 -8.82 -32.31
CA GLY A 260 -26.23 -9.53 -33.52
C GLY A 260 -24.81 -10.11 -33.48
N LEU A 261 -24.19 -10.21 -32.30
CA LEU A 261 -22.89 -10.84 -32.14
C LEU A 261 -23.03 -12.36 -32.04
N THR A 262 -22.10 -13.08 -32.65
CA THR A 262 -22.08 -14.54 -32.57
C THR A 262 -21.37 -14.98 -31.30
N MET A 263 -22.09 -15.72 -30.45
CA MET A 263 -21.53 -16.24 -29.19
C MET A 263 -20.48 -17.31 -29.47
N PRO A 264 -19.36 -17.30 -28.72
CA PRO A 264 -18.44 -18.41 -28.73
C PRO A 264 -19.16 -19.70 -28.35
N PRO A 265 -18.72 -20.86 -28.88
CA PRO A 265 -19.29 -22.14 -28.48
C PRO A 265 -19.06 -22.36 -26.97
N ASP A 266 -19.95 -23.15 -26.37
CA ASP A 266 -19.83 -23.55 -24.99
C ASP A 266 -18.47 -24.23 -24.75
N ILE A 267 -17.88 -23.94 -23.60
CA ILE A 267 -16.66 -24.60 -23.15
C ILE A 267 -17.03 -25.44 -21.94
N THR A 268 -16.65 -26.71 -21.98
CA THR A 268 -16.62 -27.58 -20.80
C THR A 268 -15.33 -27.29 -20.04
N ASP A 269 -15.46 -26.70 -18.85
CA ASP A 269 -14.35 -26.38 -17.95
C ASP A 269 -14.72 -26.84 -16.54
N TYR A 270 -13.99 -27.84 -16.01
CA TYR A 270 -14.21 -28.47 -14.70
C TYR A 270 -15.67 -28.86 -14.43
N ASP A 271 -16.20 -29.78 -15.24
CA ASP A 271 -17.54 -30.37 -15.14
C ASP A 271 -18.71 -29.40 -15.32
N MET A 272 -18.44 -28.15 -15.71
CA MET A 272 -19.45 -27.18 -16.13
C MET A 272 -19.29 -26.86 -17.61
N THR A 273 -20.40 -26.94 -18.36
CA THR A 273 -20.44 -26.54 -19.78
C THR A 273 -21.21 -25.23 -19.88
N LEU A 274 -20.52 -24.14 -20.16
CA LEU A 274 -21.09 -22.79 -20.13
C LEU A 274 -20.63 -21.96 -21.35
N THR A 275 -21.57 -21.23 -21.95
CA THR A 275 -21.25 -20.12 -22.84
C THR A 275 -20.48 -19.06 -22.04
N LEU A 276 -19.37 -18.58 -22.59
CA LEU A 276 -18.46 -17.65 -21.90
C LEU A 276 -17.88 -18.15 -20.56
N GLY A 277 -17.82 -19.47 -20.31
CA GLY A 277 -17.27 -20.08 -19.08
C GLY A 277 -15.82 -19.72 -18.66
N ARG A 278 -15.05 -18.95 -19.45
CA ARG A 278 -13.73 -18.40 -19.05
C ARG A 278 -13.78 -16.97 -18.54
N TRP A 279 -14.93 -16.30 -18.68
CA TRP A 279 -15.17 -14.96 -18.17
C TRP A 279 -16.11 -15.05 -16.99
N ILE A 280 -15.81 -14.29 -15.93
CA ILE A 280 -16.65 -14.18 -14.76
C ILE A 280 -17.09 -12.72 -14.58
N PHE A 281 -18.37 -12.53 -14.30
CA PHE A 281 -18.99 -11.23 -14.09
C PHE A 281 -19.50 -11.18 -12.65
N THR A 282 -19.16 -10.14 -11.90
CA THR A 282 -19.53 -9.99 -10.48
C THR A 282 -19.85 -8.54 -10.13
N LYS A 283 -20.31 -8.34 -8.89
CA LYS A 283 -20.51 -7.02 -8.29
C LYS A 283 -19.84 -6.95 -6.91
N ASN A 284 -19.02 -5.92 -6.70
CA ASN A 284 -18.36 -5.59 -5.44
C ASN A 284 -17.43 -6.69 -4.88
N GLN A 285 -16.79 -7.46 -5.76
CA GLN A 285 -15.83 -8.51 -5.39
C GLN A 285 -14.36 -8.13 -5.71
N ILE A 286 -14.12 -6.97 -6.36
CA ILE A 286 -12.80 -6.40 -6.69
C ILE A 286 -12.72 -4.90 -6.30
N PHE A 287 -11.60 -4.49 -5.70
CA PHE A 287 -11.36 -3.22 -4.97
C PHE A 287 -9.89 -2.97 -5.16
N GLU A 288 -9.61 -1.88 -5.84
CA GLU A 288 -8.25 -1.49 -6.14
C GLU A 288 -7.46 -2.60 -6.86
N GLY A 289 -8.17 -3.41 -7.66
CA GLY A 289 -7.64 -4.54 -8.43
C GLY A 289 -7.33 -5.81 -7.64
N LEU A 290 -7.57 -5.84 -6.33
CA LEU A 290 -7.40 -7.03 -5.47
C LEU A 290 -8.68 -7.87 -5.47
N THR A 291 -8.60 -9.19 -5.48
CA THR A 291 -9.79 -10.07 -5.39
C THR A 291 -10.01 -10.53 -3.94
N TRP A 292 -11.26 -10.55 -3.46
CA TRP A 292 -11.53 -10.97 -2.07
C TRP A 292 -11.42 -12.47 -1.96
N LYS A 293 -10.92 -12.91 -0.81
CA LYS A 293 -10.99 -14.31 -0.42
C LYS A 293 -12.45 -14.74 -0.27
N GLY A 294 -12.80 -15.91 -0.82
CA GLY A 294 -14.16 -16.47 -0.74
C GLY A 294 -15.19 -15.81 -1.65
N SER A 295 -14.84 -14.78 -2.42
CA SER A 295 -15.70 -14.21 -3.47
C SER A 295 -15.99 -15.22 -4.58
N GLU A 296 -17.03 -15.00 -5.38
CA GLU A 296 -17.32 -15.81 -6.58
C GLU A 296 -16.12 -15.86 -7.54
N ILE A 297 -15.36 -14.76 -7.67
CA ILE A 297 -14.12 -14.74 -8.46
C ILE A 297 -13.10 -15.70 -7.85
N ASN A 298 -12.87 -15.63 -6.54
CA ASN A 298 -11.91 -16.51 -5.90
C ASN A 298 -12.33 -17.99 -5.96
N LEU A 299 -13.62 -18.28 -5.83
CA LEU A 299 -14.16 -19.63 -6.02
C LEU A 299 -14.04 -20.11 -7.48
N PHE A 300 -14.08 -19.20 -8.45
CA PHE A 300 -13.84 -19.49 -9.86
C PHE A 300 -12.36 -19.80 -10.14
N GLU A 301 -11.44 -19.08 -9.50
CA GLU A 301 -9.98 -19.21 -9.62
C GLU A 301 -9.45 -20.56 -9.15
N ILE A 302 -9.91 -21.04 -7.98
CA ILE A 302 -9.40 -22.21 -7.27
C ILE A 302 -9.38 -23.49 -8.13
N PRO A 303 -10.51 -23.98 -8.69
CA PRO A 303 -10.50 -25.22 -9.47
C PRO A 303 -9.69 -25.08 -10.75
N ARG A 304 -9.59 -23.86 -11.30
CA ARG A 304 -8.93 -23.57 -12.58
C ARG A 304 -7.43 -23.31 -12.48
N PHE A 305 -6.88 -23.23 -11.26
CA PHE A 305 -5.50 -22.78 -11.01
C PHE A 305 -5.15 -21.49 -11.76
N LYS A 306 -6.13 -20.58 -11.85
CA LYS A 306 -5.97 -19.26 -12.48
C LYS A 306 -6.04 -18.22 -11.37
N LEU A 307 -5.16 -17.22 -11.44
CA LEU A 307 -5.21 -16.08 -10.53
C LEU A 307 -5.48 -14.86 -11.40
N PHE A 308 -6.53 -14.10 -11.09
CA PHE A 308 -6.82 -12.84 -11.74
C PHE A 308 -6.10 -11.68 -11.05
N GLY A 309 -5.84 -10.62 -11.83
CA GLY A 309 -5.37 -9.34 -11.33
C GLY A 309 -3.88 -9.31 -11.00
N TYR A 310 -3.46 -8.16 -10.48
CA TYR A 310 -2.04 -7.81 -10.28
C TYR A 310 -1.38 -8.52 -9.09
N SER A 311 -2.17 -8.98 -8.13
CA SER A 311 -1.71 -9.60 -6.90
C SER A 311 -2.12 -11.07 -6.83
N THR A 312 -1.25 -11.90 -6.27
CA THR A 312 -1.55 -13.30 -5.95
C THR A 312 -2.24 -13.46 -4.59
N SER A 313 -2.21 -12.42 -3.75
CA SER A 313 -2.86 -12.44 -2.44
C SER A 313 -4.38 -12.32 -2.58
N ARG A 314 -5.12 -13.03 -1.72
CA ARG A 314 -6.58 -12.91 -1.57
C ARG A 314 -6.86 -12.53 -0.13
N GLY A 315 -7.35 -11.31 0.06
CA GLY A 315 -7.52 -10.72 1.40
C GLY A 315 -8.94 -10.88 1.93
N ASP A 316 -9.05 -10.91 3.25
CA ASP A 316 -10.30 -10.64 3.95
C ASP A 316 -10.45 -9.11 4.10
N LYS A 317 -11.64 -8.57 3.79
CA LYS A 317 -11.91 -7.13 3.89
C LYS A 317 -12.27 -6.76 5.32
N ILE A 318 -11.53 -5.80 5.90
CA ILE A 318 -11.91 -5.13 7.15
C ILE A 318 -12.74 -3.91 6.76
N ALA A 319 -14.04 -3.93 7.08
CA ALA A 319 -14.95 -2.87 6.66
C ALA A 319 -14.73 -1.56 7.43
N ILE A 320 -14.99 -0.43 6.77
CA ILE A 320 -15.20 0.87 7.43
C ILE A 320 -16.71 1.14 7.35
N THR A 321 -17.33 1.51 8.46
CA THR A 321 -18.78 1.64 8.51
C THR A 321 -19.23 2.69 9.52
N THR A 322 -20.41 3.24 9.32
CA THR A 322 -21.11 4.05 10.33
C THR A 322 -21.86 3.18 11.35
N GLU A 323 -22.08 1.90 11.02
CA GLU A 323 -22.83 0.96 11.84
C GLU A 323 -22.00 0.43 13.01
N LYS A 324 -22.61 0.43 14.21
CA LYS A 324 -21.92 0.09 15.45
C LYS A 324 -21.83 -1.40 15.72
N ASN A 325 -22.55 -2.23 14.99
CA ASN A 325 -22.79 -3.66 15.20
C ASN A 325 -22.18 -4.56 14.11
N VAL A 326 -21.28 -4.01 13.28
CA VAL A 326 -20.54 -4.80 12.29
C VAL A 326 -19.27 -5.34 12.95
N PRO A 327 -19.05 -6.66 13.04
CA PRO A 327 -17.82 -7.25 13.57
C PRO A 327 -16.59 -6.87 12.75
N ALA A 328 -15.39 -6.97 13.34
CA ALA A 328 -14.11 -6.82 12.62
C ALA A 328 -14.07 -5.60 11.66
N SER A 329 -14.44 -4.42 12.16
CA SER A 329 -14.62 -3.20 11.36
C SER A 329 -14.07 -1.96 12.04
N PHE A 330 -13.86 -0.89 11.28
CA PHE A 330 -13.69 0.47 11.80
C PHE A 330 -15.06 1.13 11.90
N ALA A 331 -15.38 1.69 13.07
CA ALA A 331 -16.65 2.36 13.35
C ALA A 331 -16.45 3.60 14.25
N PRO A 332 -17.35 4.61 14.19
CA PRO A 332 -17.15 5.92 14.84
C PRO A 332 -16.86 5.88 16.33
N ASN A 333 -17.36 4.84 17.02
CA ASN A 333 -17.28 4.70 18.47
C ASN A 333 -15.84 4.55 18.99
N ASN A 334 -14.90 4.24 18.10
CA ASN A 334 -13.53 3.85 18.42
C ASN A 334 -12.49 4.81 17.78
N SER A 335 -12.92 6.01 17.44
CA SER A 335 -12.06 7.08 16.90
C SER A 335 -11.81 8.15 17.93
N ASP A 336 -10.70 8.87 17.80
CA ASP A 336 -10.58 10.18 18.43
C ASP A 336 -11.50 11.15 17.67
N SER A 337 -12.77 11.13 18.08
CA SER A 337 -13.97 11.44 17.27
C SER A 337 -14.11 12.88 16.75
N LEU A 338 -13.09 13.73 16.88
CA LEU A 338 -13.17 15.15 16.51
C LEU A 338 -12.54 15.46 15.15
N GLY A 339 -11.80 14.55 14.54
CA GLY A 339 -11.06 14.84 13.29
C GLY A 339 -11.34 13.93 12.09
N LEU A 340 -12.17 12.89 12.23
CA LEU A 340 -12.40 11.89 11.18
C LEU A 340 -13.89 11.65 10.93
N ASP A 341 -14.28 11.67 9.66
CA ASP A 341 -15.63 11.37 9.20
C ASP A 341 -15.69 9.94 8.63
N PHE A 342 -16.65 9.16 9.12
CA PHE A 342 -16.90 7.77 8.70
C PHE A 342 -18.02 7.72 7.66
N ALA A 343 -17.77 6.97 6.60
CA ALA A 343 -18.79 6.56 5.63
C ALA A 343 -18.64 5.07 5.31
N SER A 344 -19.60 4.50 4.59
CA SER A 344 -19.50 3.11 4.14
C SER A 344 -18.25 2.94 3.29
N ASP A 345 -17.35 2.06 3.74
CA ASP A 345 -16.06 1.72 3.12
C ASP A 345 -15.08 2.88 2.92
N SER A 346 -15.25 4.00 3.65
CA SER A 346 -14.31 5.12 3.57
C SER A 346 -14.17 5.88 4.88
N LEU A 347 -12.97 6.41 5.08
CA LEU A 347 -12.61 7.28 6.20
C LEU A 347 -12.01 8.54 5.61
N SER A 348 -12.47 9.71 6.04
CA SER A 348 -11.96 11.00 5.56
C SER A 348 -11.63 11.92 6.71
N ILE A 349 -10.71 12.86 6.49
CA ILE A 349 -10.41 13.92 7.46
C ILE A 349 -11.58 14.89 7.46
N ASN A 350 -12.05 15.25 8.67
CA ASN A 350 -13.15 16.18 8.83
C ASN A 350 -12.85 17.52 8.15
N SER A 351 -13.84 18.07 7.43
CA SER A 351 -13.68 19.32 6.67
C SER A 351 -13.26 20.55 7.50
N GLY A 352 -13.43 20.53 8.82
CA GLY A 352 -12.99 21.58 9.74
C GLY A 352 -11.51 21.51 10.14
N ILE A 353 -10.81 20.42 9.81
CA ILE A 353 -9.37 20.27 10.09
C ILE A 353 -8.57 20.97 9.01
N ASP A 354 -7.81 21.99 9.41
CA ASP A 354 -6.86 22.65 8.52
C ASP A 354 -5.62 21.78 8.35
N ILE A 355 -5.56 20.97 7.29
CA ILE A 355 -4.41 20.11 7.00
C ILE A 355 -3.06 20.86 6.83
N THR A 356 -3.04 22.20 6.93
CA THR A 356 -1.80 22.99 7.05
C THR A 356 -1.22 23.06 8.46
N GLN A 357 -1.92 22.54 9.45
CA GLN A 357 -1.42 22.44 10.82
C GLN A 357 -1.17 20.96 11.15
N LYS A 358 -0.36 20.73 12.19
CA LYS A 358 -0.07 19.39 12.67
C LYS A 358 -1.27 18.87 13.46
N TYR A 359 -1.93 17.84 12.93
CA TYR A 359 -2.86 17.01 13.68
C TYR A 359 -2.41 15.55 13.67
N ASN A 360 -2.49 14.92 14.85
CA ASN A 360 -2.34 13.49 15.02
C ASN A 360 -3.74 12.92 15.22
N LEU A 361 -4.30 12.31 14.17
CA LEU A 361 -5.62 11.68 14.20
C LEU A 361 -5.42 10.17 14.22
N TYR A 362 -6.35 9.43 14.82
CA TYR A 362 -6.35 7.98 14.67
C TYR A 362 -7.75 7.40 14.81
N THR A 363 -7.91 6.20 14.26
CA THR A 363 -9.04 5.33 14.57
C THR A 363 -8.57 3.91 14.81
N ASP A 364 -9.23 3.24 15.75
CA ASP A 364 -9.00 1.84 16.04
C ASP A 364 -10.12 0.98 15.42
N SER A 365 -9.74 -0.16 14.85
CA SER A 365 -10.71 -1.17 14.47
C SER A 365 -11.35 -1.76 15.72
N LYS A 366 -12.47 -2.45 15.57
CA LYS A 366 -12.90 -3.46 16.55
C LYS A 366 -11.88 -4.59 16.62
N ILE A 367 -11.97 -5.43 17.64
CA ILE A 367 -11.18 -6.67 17.72
C ILE A 367 -11.59 -7.58 16.55
N ILE A 368 -10.58 -8.01 15.80
CA ILE A 368 -10.67 -8.91 14.65
C ILE A 368 -10.25 -10.30 15.13
N TRP A 369 -11.15 -11.26 15.04
CA TRP A 369 -10.83 -12.66 15.28
C TRP A 369 -10.36 -13.32 13.98
N LEU A 370 -9.18 -13.91 13.99
CA LEU A 370 -8.53 -14.48 12.80
C LEU A 370 -8.98 -15.92 12.46
N GLY A 371 -10.04 -16.42 13.11
CA GLY A 371 -10.65 -17.72 12.77
C GLY A 371 -9.71 -18.92 12.94
N GLY A 372 -8.73 -18.84 13.84
CA GLY A 372 -7.71 -19.88 14.04
C GLY A 372 -6.49 -19.77 13.11
N ASN A 373 -6.47 -18.82 12.17
CA ASN A 373 -5.26 -18.49 11.41
C ASN A 373 -4.29 -17.73 12.32
N MET A 374 -3.36 -18.45 12.93
CA MET A 374 -2.41 -17.89 13.90
C MET A 374 -1.22 -17.16 13.26
N LYS A 375 -1.29 -16.76 11.99
CA LYS A 375 -0.17 -16.15 11.26
C LYS A 375 -0.66 -15.07 10.31
N LEU A 376 -0.08 -13.88 10.43
CA LEU A 376 -0.25 -12.79 9.47
C LEU A 376 0.70 -12.99 8.29
N THR A 377 0.16 -12.96 7.08
CA THR A 377 0.94 -13.11 5.83
C THR A 377 1.14 -11.80 5.08
N SER A 378 0.15 -10.91 5.12
CA SER A 378 0.17 -9.61 4.46
C SER A 378 -0.91 -8.72 5.06
N ILE A 379 -0.66 -7.42 5.12
CA ILE A 379 -1.66 -6.40 5.46
C ILE A 379 -1.53 -5.32 4.40
N ASP A 380 -2.66 -4.81 3.90
CA ASP A 380 -2.67 -3.69 2.96
C ASP A 380 -3.71 -2.66 3.42
N ILE A 381 -3.37 -1.38 3.31
CA ILE A 381 -4.27 -0.25 3.59
C ILE A 381 -4.21 0.69 2.39
N PRO A 382 -5.00 0.39 1.33
CA PRO A 382 -5.14 1.29 0.20
C PRO A 382 -5.69 2.64 0.69
N ASN A 383 -5.06 3.73 0.26
CA ASN A 383 -5.51 5.08 0.58
C ASN A 383 -5.14 6.05 -0.55
N ASP A 384 -5.87 7.15 -0.62
CA ASP A 384 -5.70 8.25 -1.57
C ASP A 384 -5.30 9.55 -0.85
N LEU A 385 -4.73 9.44 0.35
CA LEU A 385 -4.29 10.60 1.12
C LEU A 385 -3.28 11.42 0.31
N PRO A 386 -3.37 12.76 0.34
CA PRO A 386 -2.51 13.60 -0.47
C PRO A 386 -1.10 13.69 0.14
N TYR A 387 -0.29 12.64 -0.06
CA TYR A 387 1.11 12.54 0.37
C TYR A 387 1.91 13.80 0.02
N GLN A 388 1.64 14.37 -1.16
CA GLN A 388 2.33 15.56 -1.66
C GLN A 388 2.16 16.80 -0.75
N TYR A 389 1.10 16.82 0.06
CA TYR A 389 0.81 17.86 1.07
C TYR A 389 1.20 17.41 2.49
N GLY A 390 1.90 16.29 2.64
CA GLY A 390 2.38 15.78 3.93
C GLY A 390 1.30 15.05 4.74
N VAL A 391 0.18 14.66 4.15
CA VAL A 391 -0.85 13.86 4.81
C VAL A 391 -0.55 12.38 4.58
N LEU A 392 -0.29 11.63 5.65
CA LEU A 392 0.22 10.26 5.57
C LEU A 392 -0.48 9.35 6.59
N ILE A 393 -0.57 8.06 6.26
CA ILE A 393 -0.77 7.00 7.23
C ILE A 393 0.61 6.61 7.76
N ASP A 394 0.94 7.01 8.98
CA ASP A 394 2.11 6.47 9.71
C ASP A 394 2.10 6.88 11.19
N SER A 395 2.66 6.01 12.01
CA SER A 395 2.79 6.09 13.46
C SER A 395 4.19 6.39 13.95
N ILE A 396 5.21 6.12 13.15
CA ILE A 396 6.58 6.46 13.51
C ILE A 396 6.98 7.66 12.65
N PRO A 397 7.13 8.86 13.22
CA PRO A 397 7.95 9.86 12.57
C PRO A 397 9.29 9.17 12.28
N GLY A 398 9.75 9.05 11.03
CA GLY A 398 11.11 8.60 10.69
C GLY A 398 12.24 9.47 11.29
N LEU A 399 11.88 10.35 12.23
CA LEU A 399 12.71 11.19 13.05
C LEU A 399 12.77 10.56 14.45
N LEU A 400 13.95 10.50 15.05
CA LEU A 400 14.18 9.92 16.38
C LEU A 400 13.29 10.46 17.51
N CYS A 401 12.47 11.48 17.28
CA CYS A 401 12.16 12.43 18.32
C CYS A 401 10.69 12.82 18.28
N ASP A 402 9.98 12.46 19.36
CA ASP A 402 8.86 13.24 19.85
C ASP A 402 9.24 14.72 19.95
N ALA A 403 8.23 15.59 20.05
CA ALA A 403 8.41 17.00 20.37
C ALA A 403 9.19 17.14 21.70
N GLY A 404 10.52 17.24 21.64
CA GLY A 404 11.37 17.25 22.85
C GLY A 404 12.86 16.96 22.66
N GLN A 405 13.31 16.50 21.48
CA GLN A 405 14.75 16.22 21.24
C GLN A 405 15.30 16.94 20.00
N GLU A 406 15.22 18.26 20.02
CA GLU A 406 15.95 19.12 19.08
C GLU A 406 17.46 18.86 19.23
N VAL A 407 18.17 18.61 18.14
CA VAL A 407 19.63 18.44 18.18
C VAL A 407 20.32 19.79 18.04
N ALA A 408 21.33 20.02 18.88
CA ALA A 408 22.20 21.19 18.78
C ALA A 408 23.52 20.90 18.03
N VAL A 409 23.84 19.63 17.81
CA VAL A 409 25.11 19.16 17.26
C VAL A 409 24.87 18.20 16.10
N ILE A 410 25.62 18.40 15.02
CA ILE A 410 25.63 17.57 13.82
C ILE A 410 26.83 16.62 13.86
N GLU A 411 26.56 15.32 13.75
CA GLU A 411 27.54 14.25 13.73
C GLU A 411 27.91 13.92 12.28
N PRO A 412 29.19 13.66 11.96
CA PRO A 412 29.60 13.29 10.61
C PRO A 412 28.87 12.05 10.08
N ASN A 413 28.42 12.11 8.83
CA ASN A 413 27.70 11.06 8.11
C ASN A 413 26.28 10.72 8.58
N GLU A 414 25.79 11.39 9.62
CA GLU A 414 24.40 11.27 10.06
C GLU A 414 23.48 12.21 9.28
N PHE A 415 22.19 11.87 9.19
CA PHE A 415 21.19 12.69 8.50
C PHE A 415 20.32 13.44 9.50
N TYR A 416 19.92 14.65 9.15
CA TYR A 416 19.16 15.55 10.01
C TYR A 416 18.07 16.26 9.22
N TYR A 417 16.93 16.49 9.86
CA TYR A 417 15.74 17.12 9.32
C TYR A 417 15.52 18.49 9.95
N VAL A 418 15.38 19.52 9.13
CA VAL A 418 15.12 20.91 9.52
C VAL A 418 13.63 21.16 9.44
N ARG A 419 13.03 21.68 10.52
CA ARG A 419 11.61 22.08 10.60
C ARG A 419 11.43 23.48 11.14
N SER A 420 10.20 23.98 11.08
CA SER A 420 9.79 25.19 11.81
C SER A 420 9.07 24.84 13.11
N LYS A 421 9.20 25.69 14.13
CA LYS A 421 8.36 25.63 15.34
C LYS A 421 6.92 26.10 15.09
N ASN A 422 6.66 26.78 13.97
CA ASN A 422 5.38 27.41 13.66
C ASN A 422 5.00 27.25 12.17
N VAL A 423 3.89 27.87 11.75
CA VAL A 423 3.37 27.74 10.37
C VAL A 423 4.23 28.42 9.29
N ASN A 424 5.21 29.23 9.68
CA ASN A 424 6.06 29.96 8.75
C ASN A 424 7.31 29.15 8.39
N GLU A 425 7.85 29.39 7.19
CA GLU A 425 9.14 28.85 6.78
C GLU A 425 10.26 29.23 7.78
N ALA A 426 11.07 28.25 8.14
CA ALA A 426 12.28 28.42 8.92
C ALA A 426 13.46 27.76 8.19
N SER A 427 14.67 28.25 8.40
CA SER A 427 15.86 27.69 7.74
C SER A 427 17.08 27.73 8.64
N VAL A 428 18.01 26.79 8.41
CA VAL A 428 19.33 26.77 9.04
C VAL A 428 20.42 26.85 7.99
N LYS A 429 21.55 27.45 8.34
CA LYS A 429 22.78 27.42 7.55
C LYS A 429 23.76 26.43 8.19
N TYR A 430 24.20 25.45 7.41
CA TYR A 430 25.15 24.41 7.82
C TYR A 430 26.15 24.14 6.67
N ASN A 431 27.45 24.15 6.96
CA ASN A 431 28.52 24.01 5.97
C ASN A 431 28.32 24.92 4.72
N ASN A 432 28.00 26.20 4.94
CA ASN A 432 27.68 27.19 3.90
C ASN A 432 26.48 26.88 3.00
N VAL A 433 25.70 25.84 3.29
CA VAL A 433 24.45 25.49 2.60
C VAL A 433 23.26 25.86 3.49
N ILE A 434 22.21 26.42 2.89
CA ILE A 434 20.96 26.77 3.60
C ILE A 434 19.96 25.64 3.42
N TYR A 435 19.49 25.09 4.53
CA TYR A 435 18.46 24.07 4.60
C TYR A 435 17.18 24.69 5.15
N SER A 436 16.04 24.43 4.52
CA SER A 436 14.77 25.10 4.83
C SER A 436 13.66 24.09 5.11
N SER A 437 12.83 24.41 6.09
CA SER A 437 11.60 23.72 6.46
C SER A 437 10.59 23.74 5.32
N ALA A 438 10.65 24.72 4.42
CA ALA A 438 9.63 24.89 3.40
C ALA A 438 9.56 23.71 2.42
N LEU A 439 8.36 23.15 2.28
CA LEU A 439 8.00 22.17 1.26
C LEU A 439 8.26 22.69 -0.17
N SER A 440 8.41 24.01 -0.34
CA SER A 440 8.74 24.66 -1.61
C SER A 440 10.16 24.38 -2.06
N THR A 441 11.11 24.25 -1.14
CA THR A 441 12.54 24.03 -1.43
C THR A 441 12.95 22.58 -1.22
N ARG A 442 12.24 21.85 -0.33
CA ARG A 442 12.55 20.47 0.12
C ARG A 442 14.04 20.24 0.36
N ASN A 443 14.74 21.28 0.81
CA ASN A 443 16.13 21.19 1.27
C ASN A 443 16.14 21.13 2.80
N ASN A 444 15.30 20.29 3.38
CA ASN A 444 15.16 20.13 4.83
C ASN A 444 16.04 19.01 5.38
N ILE A 445 16.69 18.20 4.53
CA ILE A 445 17.61 17.16 4.97
C ILE A 445 19.05 17.62 4.79
N LEU A 446 19.80 17.72 5.89
CA LEU A 446 21.25 17.93 5.86
C LEU A 446 21.98 16.66 6.29
N LYS A 447 23.10 16.37 5.63
CA LYS A 447 24.01 15.29 6.03
C LYS A 447 25.21 15.90 6.76
N GLY A 448 25.55 15.35 7.91
CA GLY A 448 26.73 15.75 8.67
C GLY A 448 28.02 15.51 7.89
N VAL A 449 28.96 16.43 8.01
CA VAL A 449 30.23 16.47 7.28
C VAL A 449 31.34 16.50 8.33
N ALA A 450 32.43 15.78 8.07
CA ALA A 450 33.57 15.79 8.96
C ALA A 450 34.03 17.24 9.24
N ASN A 451 34.32 17.55 10.51
CA ASN A 451 34.73 18.86 11.01
C ASN A 451 33.66 19.98 11.02
N PHE A 452 32.40 19.67 10.67
CA PHE A 452 31.28 20.61 10.81
C PHE A 452 30.26 20.03 11.79
N THR A 453 30.18 20.64 12.98
CA THR A 453 29.33 20.13 14.08
C THR A 453 28.19 21.07 14.47
N SER A 454 28.17 22.29 13.94
CA SER A 454 27.17 23.31 14.30
C SER A 454 26.47 23.88 13.06
N PHE A 455 25.22 24.27 13.27
CA PHE A 455 24.41 25.03 12.32
C PHE A 455 23.94 26.33 12.97
N SER A 456 23.48 27.27 12.17
CA SER A 456 22.91 28.54 12.65
C SER A 456 21.52 28.75 12.06
N ALA A 457 20.61 29.36 12.81
CA ALA A 457 19.34 29.80 12.24
C ALA A 457 19.60 30.86 11.15
N ASN A 458 18.94 30.72 10.00
CA ASN A 458 19.03 31.64 8.87
C ASN A 458 17.74 32.46 8.72
N THR A 459 16.57 31.82 8.84
CA THR A 459 15.25 32.50 8.90
C THR A 459 14.30 31.76 9.84
N GLY A 460 13.28 32.46 10.35
CA GLY A 460 12.20 31.86 11.14
C GLY A 460 12.67 31.24 12.47
N GLU A 461 11.93 30.23 12.94
CA GLU A 461 12.20 29.51 14.18
C GLU A 461 12.55 28.04 13.86
N PRO A 462 13.78 27.76 13.38
CA PRO A 462 14.11 26.43 12.93
C PRO A 462 14.41 25.49 14.09
N VAL A 463 14.08 24.22 13.89
CA VAL A 463 14.45 23.09 14.74
C VAL A 463 15.07 22.02 13.89
N VAL A 464 16.04 21.29 14.45
CA VAL A 464 16.74 20.22 13.73
C VAL A 464 16.57 18.93 14.51
N TYR A 465 16.25 17.85 13.81
CA TYR A 465 16.06 16.52 14.36
C TYR A 465 16.98 15.52 13.66
N LYS A 466 17.48 14.52 14.37
CA LYS A 466 18.23 13.43 13.73
C LYS A 466 17.26 12.48 13.02
N ILE A 467 17.61 12.06 11.80
CA ILE A 467 16.85 11.13 10.97
C ILE A 467 17.41 9.72 11.16
N ASN A 468 16.54 8.74 11.43
CA ASN A 468 16.94 7.32 11.49
C ASN A 468 16.95 6.67 10.11
N ASP A 469 16.02 7.08 9.25
CA ASP A 469 15.91 6.56 7.90
C ASP A 469 15.40 7.65 6.96
N VAL A 470 16.14 7.86 5.87
CA VAL A 470 15.83 8.86 4.84
C VAL A 470 14.77 8.37 3.85
N LEU A 471 14.44 7.07 3.84
CA LEU A 471 13.53 6.48 2.87
C LEU A 471 12.04 6.62 3.26
N ASN A 472 11.75 7.02 4.50
CA ASN A 472 10.41 7.33 5.03
C ASN A 472 9.41 6.21 4.74
N TYR A 473 9.54 5.07 5.44
CA TYR A 473 8.65 3.94 5.29
C TYR A 473 7.32 4.14 6.01
N ASN A 474 6.19 4.04 5.29
CA ASN A 474 4.88 4.01 5.92
C ASN A 474 4.63 2.64 6.54
N SER A 475 4.50 2.60 7.88
CA SER A 475 4.14 1.42 8.66
C SER A 475 2.65 1.40 9.00
N ILE A 476 2.17 0.26 9.52
CA ILE A 476 0.82 0.10 10.06
C ILE A 476 0.93 -0.24 11.54
N GLN A 477 0.10 0.40 12.36
CA GLN A 477 -0.05 0.00 13.76
C GLN A 477 -1.03 -1.15 13.89
N LEU A 478 -0.56 -2.21 14.53
CA LEU A 478 -1.42 -3.29 14.97
C LEU A 478 -1.02 -3.74 16.36
N ARG A 479 -1.97 -4.36 17.06
CA ARG A 479 -1.69 -5.21 18.20
C ARG A 479 -2.35 -6.54 17.98
N ILE A 480 -1.70 -7.59 18.44
CA ILE A 480 -2.13 -8.96 18.19
C ILE A 480 -1.78 -9.81 19.39
N VAL A 481 -2.66 -10.74 19.75
CA VAL A 481 -2.47 -11.66 20.87
C VAL A 481 -2.97 -13.05 20.52
N ASN A 482 -2.34 -14.07 21.11
CA ASN A 482 -2.76 -15.47 20.94
C ASN A 482 -4.06 -15.78 21.66
N LYS A 483 -4.25 -15.20 22.85
CA LYS A 483 -5.41 -15.44 23.71
C LYS A 483 -5.89 -14.14 24.35
N ILE A 484 -7.14 -14.16 24.78
CA ILE A 484 -7.75 -13.16 25.65
C ILE A 484 -8.25 -13.86 26.93
N PRO A 485 -8.45 -13.16 28.06
CA PRO A 485 -9.00 -13.75 29.27
C PRO A 485 -10.25 -14.62 29.01
N GLU A 486 -10.31 -15.83 29.58
CA GLU A 486 -11.41 -16.77 29.34
C GLU A 486 -12.65 -16.52 30.20
N ALA A 487 -12.49 -15.77 31.28
CA ALA A 487 -13.56 -15.48 32.23
C ALA A 487 -14.75 -14.82 31.54
N GLU A 488 -15.91 -15.47 31.65
CA GLU A 488 -17.19 -14.91 31.24
C GLU A 488 -17.57 -13.78 32.20
N ILE A 489 -17.91 -12.62 31.64
CA ILE A 489 -18.62 -11.58 32.37
C ILE A 489 -20.07 -12.06 32.49
N THR A 490 -20.61 -12.13 33.71
CA THR A 490 -21.92 -12.73 34.00
C THR A 490 -23.03 -11.71 34.23
N SER A 491 -22.70 -10.41 34.34
CA SER A 491 -23.53 -9.19 34.27
C SER A 491 -23.07 -8.16 35.32
N GLY A 492 -23.14 -6.86 34.99
CA GLY A 492 -22.70 -5.76 35.87
C GLY A 492 -21.18 -5.69 36.06
N SER A 493 -20.62 -4.48 36.10
CA SER A 493 -19.18 -4.20 36.27
C SER A 493 -18.32 -4.25 35.00
N LEU A 494 -18.87 -3.83 33.85
CA LEU A 494 -17.99 -3.45 32.73
C LEU A 494 -17.10 -2.28 33.19
N GLN A 495 -15.79 -2.46 33.05
CA GLN A 495 -14.79 -1.45 33.34
C GLN A 495 -14.69 -0.53 32.14
N ALA A 496 -14.78 0.78 32.39
CA ALA A 496 -14.62 1.78 31.35
C ALA A 496 -13.26 1.62 30.65
N ASP A 497 -13.21 1.99 29.37
CA ASP A 497 -12.01 1.98 28.53
C ASP A 497 -11.39 0.60 28.28
N TYR A 498 -12.06 -0.49 28.70
CA TYR A 498 -11.73 -1.84 28.30
C TYR A 498 -12.53 -2.30 27.08
N TRP A 499 -11.84 -3.00 26.20
CA TRP A 499 -12.47 -3.75 25.11
C TRP A 499 -13.12 -5.02 25.64
N TYR A 500 -14.31 -5.31 25.12
CA TYR A 500 -15.04 -6.54 25.38
C TYR A 500 -15.37 -7.24 24.06
N TYR A 501 -15.12 -8.54 24.01
CA TYR A 501 -15.35 -9.40 22.85
C TYR A 501 -16.56 -10.32 23.11
N VAL A 502 -17.45 -10.43 22.13
CA VAL A 502 -18.63 -11.28 22.16
C VAL A 502 -18.27 -12.64 21.58
N ASP A 503 -18.17 -13.62 22.46
CA ASP A 503 -17.76 -14.98 22.14
C ASP A 503 -18.94 -15.96 22.18
N TYR A 504 -18.79 -17.09 21.51
CA TYR A 504 -19.77 -18.17 21.54
C TYR A 504 -19.63 -18.98 22.83
N LYS A 505 -20.76 -19.34 23.45
CA LYS A 505 -20.79 -20.40 24.49
C LYS A 505 -20.64 -21.79 23.87
N ASN A 506 -21.19 -21.95 22.66
CA ASN A 506 -21.09 -23.15 21.84
C ASN A 506 -20.81 -22.75 20.39
N SER A 507 -19.69 -23.21 19.84
CA SER A 507 -19.25 -22.88 18.47
C SER A 507 -20.24 -23.31 17.37
N ASN A 508 -21.13 -24.26 17.67
CA ASN A 508 -22.14 -24.73 16.72
C ASN A 508 -23.40 -23.85 16.68
N ASN A 509 -23.53 -22.87 17.58
CA ASN A 509 -24.67 -21.96 17.63
C ASN A 509 -24.21 -20.51 17.79
N VAL A 510 -24.08 -19.83 16.66
CA VAL A 510 -23.61 -18.43 16.56
C VAL A 510 -24.75 -17.40 16.60
N SER A 511 -25.99 -17.84 16.86
CA SER A 511 -27.18 -16.97 16.81
C SER A 511 -27.35 -16.10 18.07
N GLY A 512 -27.93 -14.92 17.85
CA GLY A 512 -28.28 -13.97 18.91
C GLY A 512 -27.37 -12.76 18.98
N ALA A 513 -27.59 -11.93 20.00
CA ALA A 513 -26.79 -10.73 20.25
C ALA A 513 -26.78 -10.36 21.73
N ILE A 514 -25.66 -9.80 22.18
CA ILE A 514 -25.56 -9.09 23.46
C ILE A 514 -25.88 -7.62 23.21
N VAL A 515 -26.71 -7.00 24.07
CA VAL A 515 -27.05 -5.56 23.92
C VAL A 515 -26.25 -4.73 24.91
N TYR A 516 -25.46 -3.78 24.41
CA TYR A 516 -24.70 -2.82 25.21
C TYR A 516 -24.94 -1.40 24.72
N ASN A 517 -25.28 -0.48 25.64
CA ASN A 517 -25.57 0.92 25.33
C ASN A 517 -26.54 1.10 24.13
N GLY A 518 -27.62 0.30 24.11
CA GLY A 518 -28.63 0.33 23.05
C GLY A 518 -28.21 -0.27 21.70
N VAL A 519 -27.03 -0.88 21.60
CA VAL A 519 -26.53 -1.51 20.36
C VAL A 519 -26.45 -3.03 20.54
N SER A 520 -26.93 -3.77 19.54
CA SER A 520 -26.89 -5.24 19.51
C SER A 520 -25.61 -5.73 18.86
N TYR A 521 -24.74 -6.40 19.63
CA TYR A 521 -23.48 -6.97 19.19
C TYR A 521 -23.63 -8.48 19.01
N GLY A 522 -23.44 -8.96 17.78
CA GLY A 522 -23.49 -10.38 17.43
C GLY A 522 -22.25 -11.14 17.88
N ALA A 523 -22.20 -12.45 17.59
CA ALA A 523 -20.99 -13.24 17.77
C ALA A 523 -19.81 -12.64 16.99
N THR A 524 -18.60 -12.78 17.54
CA THR A 524 -17.33 -12.27 17.03
C THR A 524 -17.20 -10.75 16.94
N ASP A 525 -18.20 -10.01 17.42
CA ASP A 525 -18.16 -8.57 17.54
C ASP A 525 -17.42 -8.13 18.82
N SER A 526 -17.09 -6.84 18.91
CA SER A 526 -16.53 -6.23 20.10
C SER A 526 -16.88 -4.75 20.25
N PHE A 527 -16.78 -4.27 21.49
CA PHE A 527 -17.02 -2.87 21.83
C PHE A 527 -16.11 -2.38 22.94
N LEU A 528 -15.84 -1.08 22.94
CA LEU A 528 -15.18 -0.38 24.02
C LEU A 528 -16.22 0.06 25.06
N ALA A 529 -16.04 -0.35 26.31
CA ALA A 529 -16.93 0.07 27.40
C ALA A 529 -16.75 1.56 27.73
N LYS A 530 -17.86 2.28 27.83
CA LYS A 530 -17.92 3.71 28.15
C LYS A 530 -18.00 3.95 29.64
N SER A 531 -17.40 5.06 30.08
CA SER A 531 -17.62 5.58 31.42
C SER A 531 -19.12 5.80 31.70
N GLY A 532 -19.56 5.42 32.89
CA GLY A 532 -20.96 5.52 33.32
C GLY A 532 -21.91 4.42 32.84
N ILE A 533 -21.47 3.49 31.97
CA ILE A 533 -22.30 2.38 31.47
C ILE A 533 -21.64 1.03 31.77
N SER A 534 -22.03 0.42 32.89
CA SER A 534 -21.40 -0.80 33.43
C SER A 534 -22.19 -2.09 33.18
N THR A 535 -23.36 -2.02 32.53
CA THR A 535 -24.27 -3.16 32.34
C THR A 535 -24.52 -3.44 30.85
N TYR A 536 -24.92 -4.68 30.56
CA TYR A 536 -25.33 -5.16 29.23
C TYR A 536 -26.43 -6.23 29.41
N THR A 537 -27.18 -6.49 28.35
CA THR A 537 -28.17 -7.58 28.30
C THR A 537 -27.50 -8.84 27.76
N ALA A 538 -27.40 -9.87 28.60
CA ALA A 538 -26.80 -11.15 28.23
C ALA A 538 -27.71 -11.95 27.27
N HIS A 539 -27.10 -12.88 26.53
CA HIS A 539 -27.78 -13.83 25.66
C HIS A 539 -27.44 -15.27 26.05
N SER A 540 -28.35 -16.23 25.84
CA SER A 540 -28.15 -17.62 26.26
C SER A 540 -27.02 -18.34 25.52
N ASN A 541 -26.77 -17.95 24.26
CA ASN A 541 -25.80 -18.61 23.38
C ASN A 541 -24.44 -17.90 23.32
N LEU A 542 -24.35 -16.68 23.86
CA LEU A 542 -23.18 -15.82 23.77
C LEU A 542 -22.65 -15.51 25.17
N LYS A 543 -21.34 -15.28 25.27
CA LYS A 543 -20.66 -14.82 26.47
C LYS A 543 -19.83 -13.59 26.14
N LEU A 544 -19.68 -12.71 27.12
CA LEU A 544 -18.83 -11.53 26.99
C LEU A 544 -17.50 -11.81 27.70
N ARG A 545 -16.39 -11.48 27.04
CA ARG A 545 -15.03 -11.62 27.61
C ARG A 545 -14.36 -10.26 27.63
N ARG A 546 -13.73 -9.91 28.75
CA ARG A 546 -12.87 -8.72 28.82
C ARG A 546 -11.58 -9.01 28.06
N CYS A 547 -11.12 -8.02 27.29
CA CYS A 547 -9.89 -8.10 26.53
C CYS A 547 -8.83 -7.22 27.20
N TRP A 548 -8.60 -6.02 26.68
CA TRP A 548 -7.54 -5.13 27.14
C TRP A 548 -8.04 -3.69 27.22
N HIS A 549 -7.33 -2.88 28.01
CA HIS A 549 -7.55 -1.45 28.07
C HIS A 549 -7.15 -0.80 26.73
N LYS A 550 -7.87 0.24 26.29
CA LYS A 550 -7.58 0.93 25.02
C LYS A 550 -6.12 1.42 24.96
N ASP A 551 -5.65 1.96 26.09
CA ASP A 551 -4.29 2.45 26.33
C ASP A 551 -3.47 1.44 27.15
N PHE A 552 -3.45 0.17 26.72
CA PHE A 552 -2.77 -0.88 27.47
C PHE A 552 -1.29 -0.54 27.70
N GLU A 553 -0.89 -0.55 28.97
CA GLU A 553 0.50 -0.44 29.42
C GLU A 553 0.69 -1.52 30.49
N PHE A 554 1.74 -2.33 30.35
CA PHE A 554 1.96 -3.44 31.28
C PHE A 554 2.58 -2.92 32.59
N LYS A 555 1.75 -2.79 33.63
CA LYS A 555 2.13 -2.32 34.96
C LYS A 555 1.34 -3.01 36.06
N THR A 556 1.83 -2.93 37.30
CA THR A 556 1.14 -3.48 38.46
C THR A 556 -0.25 -2.87 38.63
N GLY A 557 -1.25 -3.71 38.88
CA GLY A 557 -2.63 -3.27 39.14
C GLY A 557 -3.51 -3.10 37.90
N ILE A 558 -3.04 -3.48 36.70
CA ILE A 558 -3.94 -3.62 35.54
C ILE A 558 -4.88 -4.81 35.74
N ALA A 559 -6.10 -4.72 35.21
CA ALA A 559 -6.98 -5.89 35.17
C ALA A 559 -6.33 -7.02 34.35
N ASP A 560 -6.51 -8.25 34.82
CA ASP A 560 -5.96 -9.46 34.21
C ASP A 560 -4.42 -9.48 34.11
N GLU A 561 -3.71 -8.74 34.97
CA GLU A 561 -2.24 -8.71 35.03
C GLU A 561 -1.61 -10.11 35.03
N VAL A 562 -2.11 -11.01 35.87
CA VAL A 562 -1.62 -12.40 35.99
C VAL A 562 -1.78 -13.19 34.68
N PHE A 563 -2.84 -12.91 33.91
CA PHE A 563 -3.02 -13.52 32.59
C PHE A 563 -1.97 -12.98 31.61
N TRP A 564 -1.84 -11.65 31.53
CA TRP A 564 -0.90 -11.00 30.61
C TRP A 564 0.58 -11.25 30.94
N GLN A 565 0.92 -11.61 32.19
CA GLN A 565 2.28 -12.04 32.54
C GLN A 565 2.77 -13.22 31.70
N ASN A 566 1.88 -14.15 31.35
CA ASN A 566 2.23 -15.41 30.70
C ASN A 566 1.82 -15.49 29.22
N GLU A 567 1.17 -14.45 28.70
CA GLU A 567 0.63 -14.40 27.34
C GLU A 567 1.16 -13.17 26.60
N GLN A 568 1.09 -13.19 25.27
CA GLN A 568 1.44 -12.04 24.42
C GLN A 568 0.67 -10.81 24.87
N LYS A 569 1.38 -9.73 25.21
CA LYS A 569 0.76 -8.48 25.63
C LYS A 569 0.18 -7.76 24.40
N PRO A 570 -0.99 -7.12 24.53
CA PRO A 570 -1.67 -6.39 23.45
C PRO A 570 -1.03 -5.00 23.22
N LEU A 571 0.29 -4.96 23.00
CA LEU A 571 1.05 -3.76 22.72
C LEU A 571 0.94 -3.39 21.23
N TRP A 572 0.86 -2.09 20.96
CA TRP A 572 0.94 -1.56 19.60
C TRP A 572 2.34 -1.78 19.05
N ILE A 573 2.41 -2.34 17.85
CA ILE A 573 3.63 -2.54 17.08
C ILE A 573 3.46 -1.95 15.69
N ASP A 574 4.57 -1.49 15.14
CA ASP A 574 4.66 -1.01 13.78
C ASP A 574 5.12 -2.13 12.86
N VAL A 575 4.39 -2.34 11.78
CA VAL A 575 4.62 -3.41 10.82
C VAL A 575 4.60 -2.83 9.43
N LEU A 576 5.63 -3.15 8.63
CA LEU A 576 5.60 -2.84 7.20
C LEU A 576 4.55 -3.73 6.52
N PRO A 577 3.65 -3.17 5.70
CA PRO A 577 2.59 -3.91 4.99
C PRO A 577 3.10 -5.17 4.26
N GLU A 578 4.29 -5.05 3.64
CA GLU A 578 4.94 -6.10 2.85
C GLU A 578 5.76 -7.12 3.67
N ASP A 579 5.99 -6.88 4.96
CA ASP A 579 6.85 -7.72 5.80
C ASP A 579 6.21 -7.92 7.17
N THR A 580 5.51 -9.04 7.37
CA THR A 580 4.82 -9.36 8.63
C THR A 580 5.71 -10.13 9.62
N ARG A 581 7.03 -9.92 9.58
CA ARG A 581 7.97 -10.59 10.50
C ARG A 581 8.23 -9.78 11.78
N CYS A 582 8.64 -10.51 12.82
CA CYS A 582 9.01 -9.98 14.13
C CYS A 582 10.11 -10.81 14.79
N LEU A 583 10.68 -10.27 15.86
CA LEU A 583 11.55 -11.01 16.78
C LEU A 583 10.71 -11.63 17.89
N MET A 584 10.87 -12.94 18.06
CA MET A 584 10.21 -13.68 19.13
C MET A 584 11.12 -13.76 20.35
N LEU A 585 10.52 -13.74 21.55
CA LEU A 585 11.27 -13.93 22.79
C LEU A 585 12.09 -15.23 22.73
N ASN A 586 13.34 -15.15 23.18
CA ASN A 586 14.34 -16.23 23.10
C ASN A 586 14.65 -16.73 21.68
N ASN A 587 14.32 -15.96 20.64
CA ASN A 587 14.60 -16.28 19.24
C ASN A 587 14.02 -17.64 18.81
N SER A 588 12.83 -18.00 19.31
CA SER A 588 12.18 -19.28 19.02
C SER A 588 10.80 -19.11 18.43
N GLU A 589 10.51 -19.84 17.36
CA GLU A 589 9.17 -19.90 16.75
C GLU A 589 8.09 -20.46 17.68
N LYS A 590 8.51 -21.17 18.75
CA LYS A 590 7.61 -21.80 19.73
C LYS A 590 7.16 -20.84 20.82
N THR A 591 7.80 -19.68 20.93
CA THR A 591 7.44 -18.69 21.94
C THR A 591 6.08 -18.08 21.62
N GLN A 592 5.34 -17.72 22.65
CA GLN A 592 4.02 -17.09 22.54
C GLN A 592 4.10 -15.56 22.54
N GLU A 593 5.28 -14.99 22.77
CA GLU A 593 5.52 -13.57 23.00
C GLU A 593 6.47 -13.02 21.95
N MET A 594 6.06 -11.96 21.25
CA MET A 594 7.00 -11.12 20.51
C MET A 594 7.81 -10.31 21.51
N GLN A 595 9.12 -10.48 21.58
CA GLN A 595 9.92 -9.64 22.46
C GLN A 595 11.39 -9.73 22.04
N SER A 596 12.05 -8.59 22.04
CA SER A 596 13.50 -8.54 21.99
C SER A 596 14.10 -8.90 23.35
N SER A 597 15.43 -9.06 23.38
CA SER A 597 16.19 -9.18 24.63
C SER A 597 16.07 -7.95 25.54
N SER A 598 15.71 -6.78 24.99
CA SER A 598 15.51 -5.53 25.74
C SER A 598 14.08 -5.35 26.27
N GLY A 599 13.20 -6.33 26.08
CA GLY A 599 11.84 -6.29 26.61
C GLY A 599 10.83 -5.57 25.74
N VAL A 600 11.23 -5.06 24.57
CA VAL A 600 10.42 -4.29 23.62
C VAL A 600 9.95 -5.18 22.47
N TYR A 601 8.77 -4.90 21.92
CA TYR A 601 8.29 -5.62 20.75
C TYR A 601 8.97 -5.06 19.50
N ILE A 602 9.69 -5.92 18.76
CA ILE A 602 10.40 -5.54 17.54
C ILE A 602 9.80 -6.30 16.35
N ALA A 603 9.12 -5.57 15.47
CA ALA A 603 8.58 -6.05 14.20
C ALA A 603 9.22 -5.29 13.02
N SER A 604 8.89 -5.66 11.79
CA SER A 604 9.48 -5.06 10.57
C SER A 604 9.40 -3.53 10.51
N GLY A 605 8.38 -2.90 11.11
CA GLY A 605 8.28 -1.44 11.18
C GLY A 605 9.14 -0.80 12.26
N HIS A 606 9.87 -1.59 13.06
CA HIS A 606 10.76 -1.10 14.11
C HIS A 606 12.20 -0.96 13.57
N PRO A 607 12.91 0.17 13.81
CA PRO A 607 14.26 0.40 13.27
C PRO A 607 15.25 -0.73 13.59
N ASP A 608 15.23 -1.24 14.83
CA ASP A 608 16.16 -2.29 15.27
C ASP A 608 15.92 -3.68 14.63
N PHE A 609 14.79 -3.90 13.94
CA PHE A 609 14.45 -5.23 13.41
C PHE A 609 15.50 -5.71 12.41
N TYR A 610 15.73 -4.95 11.34
CA TYR A 610 16.66 -5.32 10.27
C TYR A 610 18.11 -5.34 10.74
N ASN A 611 18.50 -4.43 11.64
CA ASN A 611 19.82 -4.46 12.26
C ASN A 611 20.06 -5.77 13.02
N SER A 612 19.03 -6.29 13.69
CA SER A 612 19.11 -7.55 14.44
C SER A 612 19.23 -8.76 13.52
N ILE A 613 18.45 -8.81 12.44
CA ILE A 613 18.41 -9.98 11.56
C ILE A 613 19.56 -10.01 10.55
N LEU A 614 20.13 -8.84 10.22
CA LEU A 614 21.35 -8.74 9.41
C LEU A 614 22.63 -8.92 10.24
N GLY A 615 22.52 -8.98 11.57
CA GLY A 615 23.67 -9.14 12.47
C GLY A 615 24.56 -7.90 12.56
N SER A 616 24.06 -6.71 12.23
CA SER A 616 24.81 -5.45 12.35
C SER A 616 25.24 -5.16 13.80
N SER A 617 24.57 -5.77 14.78
CA SER A 617 24.89 -5.68 16.20
C SER A 617 25.74 -6.85 16.74
N SER A 618 26.04 -7.88 15.93
CA SER A 618 27.04 -8.95 16.10
C SER A 618 26.59 -10.22 15.37
N ILE A 619 25.51 -10.85 15.87
CA ILE A 619 25.02 -12.15 15.41
C ILE A 619 23.61 -11.97 14.84
N PRO A 620 23.36 -12.44 13.60
CA PRO A 620 22.02 -12.47 13.02
C PRO A 620 21.02 -13.20 13.91
N VAL A 621 19.91 -12.52 14.21
CA VAL A 621 18.77 -13.10 14.92
C VAL A 621 17.76 -13.65 13.89
N PRO A 622 17.18 -14.84 14.10
CA PRO A 622 16.11 -15.31 13.22
C PRO A 622 14.85 -14.45 13.36
N ALA A 623 14.26 -14.11 12.21
CA ALA A 623 12.95 -13.47 12.14
C ALA A 623 11.83 -14.52 12.01
N PHE A 624 10.69 -14.27 12.65
CA PHE A 624 9.52 -15.15 12.59
C PHE A 624 8.30 -14.39 12.11
N PRO A 625 7.30 -15.06 11.52
CA PRO A 625 6.02 -14.42 11.25
C PRO A 625 5.33 -13.96 12.54
N ILE A 626 4.65 -12.82 12.50
CA ILE A 626 3.78 -12.37 13.58
C ILE A 626 2.62 -13.37 13.76
N LYS A 627 2.40 -13.80 15.01
CA LYS A 627 1.38 -14.78 15.38
C LYS A 627 0.34 -14.21 16.34
N GLY A 628 -0.90 -14.70 16.22
CA GLY A 628 -2.01 -14.45 17.15
C GLY A 628 -3.37 -14.82 16.59
N ALA A 629 -4.38 -14.85 17.46
CA ALA A 629 -5.76 -15.20 17.12
C ALA A 629 -6.70 -13.98 17.17
N PHE A 630 -6.34 -12.95 17.94
CA PHE A 630 -7.09 -11.71 18.08
C PHE A 630 -6.19 -10.54 17.71
N MET A 631 -6.65 -9.70 16.81
CA MET A 631 -5.91 -8.56 16.29
C MET A 631 -6.75 -7.29 16.40
N GLN A 632 -6.09 -6.15 16.50
CA GLN A 632 -6.69 -4.85 16.30
C GLN A 632 -5.73 -3.99 15.47
N ILE A 633 -6.28 -3.24 14.52
CA ILE A 633 -5.52 -2.34 13.66
C ILE A 633 -5.83 -0.91 14.08
N ARG A 634 -4.82 -0.06 14.10
CA ARG A 634 -4.96 1.39 14.25
C ARG A 634 -4.52 2.06 12.96
N ILE A 635 -5.32 3.01 12.49
CA ILE A 635 -4.97 3.86 11.35
C ILE A 635 -4.59 5.23 11.93
N PRO A 636 -3.30 5.49 12.16
CA PRO A 636 -2.81 6.82 12.49
C PRO A 636 -2.80 7.67 11.20
N ILE A 637 -3.42 8.83 11.23
CA ILE A 637 -3.37 9.82 10.16
C ILE A 637 -2.67 11.04 10.72
N THR A 638 -1.48 11.30 10.20
CA THR A 638 -0.74 12.52 10.52
C THR A 638 -0.97 13.50 9.39
N THR A 639 -1.51 14.67 9.72
CA THR A 639 -1.58 15.79 8.78
C THR A 639 -0.32 16.62 8.94
N ILE A 640 0.34 16.85 7.81
CA ILE A 640 1.68 17.40 7.73
C ILE A 640 2.72 16.52 8.43
N ASN A 641 3.74 16.10 7.67
CA ASN A 641 5.04 15.81 8.26
C ASN A 641 5.57 17.15 8.77
N PRO A 642 5.63 17.41 10.10
CA PRO A 642 5.81 18.74 10.69
C PRO A 642 6.80 19.55 9.86
N VAL A 643 6.29 20.56 9.15
CA VAL A 643 7.06 21.31 8.15
C VAL A 643 8.18 22.05 8.84
#